data_AF-A0A536AVY0-F1
#
_entry.id   AF-A0A536AVY0-F1
#
_cell.length_a   1.000
_cell.length_b   1.000
_cell.length_c   1.000
_cell.angle_alpha   90.00
_cell.angle_beta   90.00
_cell.angle_gamma   90.00
#
_symmetry.space_group_name_H-M   'P 1'
#
loop_
_entity.id
_entity.type
_entity.pdbx_description
1 polymer ?
#
loop_
_entity_poly.entity_id
_entity_poly.type
_entity_poly.pdbx_seq_one_letter_code
_entity_poly.pdbx_strand_id
1 'polypeptide(L)'
;MRLSRRMHNRRHLARDSSRNGAGDVEEERHFAMTRISDLSGGTIESDSEALGAAQRELDQVRTDAAALERRLSAENERLRDELARANARLLRLRQIRSGLRRVRRAFIAIAFAPLDLVDGIRARTYRPRLIPINDLRALSGGDYEWESIGDDPQFLITPPIPRGLVRLRLKGRASPDASVTLYTSAGDQVAEPGLALGVLTAAGSTFEHIVDLSHVWSARLDPALGPGQIAIEELSLQRLSVWREAVDLTSDQVVGWSPLVVRLLAGLARSVRRHGLNGIRRATLSELRERSRKVSKYDTWMRRHTFDDGAKRRLLSELARCIDPPVVSLFVDVREPVPSLLTRSVESVRDQLYPRWELYLRDSSNDKEIRSLLEAYASNDRRIKIIPADEDDPSVSDRLLASVAGEFIGFVAQHDELSPDALVRAVLFLATSADADVIYTDRDEIDESGNRANPFFKPGWSPETLLAHMYLSGLCLYRKSIVQRAGGLPRSDGEVGEHDLALRVTERTANVHRVPHVLYHARAWGSASDRRTSTETAGIDVVARALTRRGIAGTVDLAGPASSHYIARLTPNRERKISIIIPTRDRADLLDRCLESLFVISAYPNFDACVVDNGSSEQATSDVLARFAARFSGRFQVLRRDVPFNFSALINDGVAATDGDLVVFLNNDTEVIASSWLDDMAGYAQQREIGAVGCVLLYPNGSVQHGGVVLGRGGVAGHAHVGEPASAPGYFGRLAAQSNCAAVTAACMMVRRDVFAEIGGFDQQLTVAFNDVDFCLKAISRGYRNVCLGQVRLVHHESASRGSDDAPKNRERAVTEFNLMRRRWAALLDSDPYYNPNLHSTPPTFEPFAG
;
A
#
# COMPACT_ATOMS: atom_id res chain seq x y z
N MET A 1 -18.79 -20.68 14.76
CA MET A 1 -19.22 -20.73 13.34
C MET A 1 -18.85 -22.03 12.60
N ARG A 2 -18.35 -23.11 13.25
CA ARG A 2 -18.15 -24.44 12.61
C ARG A 2 -19.29 -25.46 12.83
N LEU A 3 -20.30 -25.15 13.64
CA LEU A 3 -21.45 -26.04 13.90
C LEU A 3 -22.69 -25.76 13.04
N SER A 4 -22.80 -24.57 12.43
CA SER A 4 -23.96 -24.21 11.60
C SER A 4 -23.77 -24.56 10.11
N ARG A 5 -22.53 -24.66 9.61
CA ARG A 5 -22.26 -25.12 8.22
C ARG A 5 -22.22 -26.65 8.05
N ARG A 6 -22.12 -27.46 9.13
CA ARG A 6 -22.21 -28.93 9.04
C ARG A 6 -23.64 -29.48 9.06
N MET A 7 -24.64 -28.69 9.46
CA MET A 7 -26.05 -29.11 9.41
C MET A 7 -26.72 -28.86 8.05
N HIS A 8 -26.15 -28.03 7.17
CA HIS A 8 -26.73 -27.80 5.84
C HIS A 8 -26.25 -28.80 4.76
N ASN A 9 -25.03 -29.31 4.84
CA ASN A 9 -24.50 -30.29 3.85
C ASN A 9 -24.86 -31.75 4.14
N ARG A 10 -25.49 -32.08 5.28
CA ARG A 10 -25.96 -33.46 5.55
C ARG A 10 -27.36 -33.78 5.02
N ARG A 11 -28.11 -32.78 4.51
CA ARG A 11 -29.41 -33.03 3.84
C ARG A 11 -29.29 -33.25 2.33
N HIS A 12 -28.15 -32.96 1.70
CA HIS A 12 -27.94 -33.20 0.27
C HIS A 12 -27.13 -34.46 -0.07
N LEU A 13 -26.26 -34.95 0.81
CA LEU A 13 -25.50 -36.19 0.60
C LEU A 13 -26.23 -37.49 1.00
N ALA A 14 -27.44 -37.38 1.56
CA ALA A 14 -28.27 -38.52 1.94
C ALA A 14 -29.26 -38.95 0.82
N ARG A 15 -29.21 -38.34 -0.37
CA ARG A 15 -30.07 -38.71 -1.51
C ARG A 15 -29.31 -39.33 -2.71
N ASP A 16 -28.00 -39.13 -2.83
CA ASP A 16 -27.22 -39.67 -3.95
C ASP A 16 -26.41 -40.95 -3.59
N SER A 17 -26.25 -41.27 -2.31
CA SER A 17 -25.52 -42.47 -1.85
C SER A 17 -26.39 -43.73 -1.72
N SER A 18 -27.70 -43.65 -1.97
CA SER A 18 -28.62 -44.80 -1.89
C SER A 18 -28.89 -45.51 -3.22
N ARG A 19 -28.25 -45.11 -4.33
CA ARG A 19 -28.45 -45.75 -5.65
C ARG A 19 -27.25 -46.47 -6.25
N ASN A 20 -26.01 -46.21 -5.81
CA ASN A 20 -24.82 -46.82 -6.43
C ASN A 20 -24.08 -47.86 -5.56
N GLY A 21 -24.48 -48.07 -4.30
CA GLY A 21 -23.81 -49.03 -3.40
C GLY A 21 -24.42 -50.44 -3.35
N ALA A 22 -25.52 -50.69 -4.06
CA ALA A 22 -26.21 -51.99 -4.06
C ALA A 22 -25.80 -52.89 -5.23
N GLY A 23 -25.23 -52.33 -6.31
CA GLY A 23 -24.82 -53.10 -7.50
C GLY A 23 -23.52 -53.90 -7.30
N ASP A 24 -22.53 -53.31 -6.66
CA ASP A 24 -21.20 -53.94 -6.50
C ASP A 24 -21.21 -55.14 -5.52
N VAL A 25 -22.17 -55.19 -4.59
CA VAL A 25 -22.29 -56.30 -3.62
C VAL A 25 -23.08 -57.49 -4.20
N GLU A 26 -23.91 -57.28 -5.24
CA GLU A 26 -24.59 -58.36 -5.97
C GLU A 26 -23.68 -59.02 -7.02
N GLU A 27 -22.78 -58.27 -7.66
CA GLU A 27 -21.80 -58.83 -8.61
C GLU A 27 -20.76 -59.73 -7.92
N GLU A 28 -20.24 -59.35 -6.74
CA GLU A 28 -19.33 -60.21 -5.96
C GLU A 28 -20.03 -61.48 -5.43
N ARG A 29 -21.33 -61.40 -5.11
CA ARG A 29 -22.14 -62.57 -4.72
C ARG A 29 -22.39 -63.53 -5.89
N HIS A 30 -22.58 -63.01 -7.10
CA HIS A 30 -22.76 -63.83 -8.30
C HIS A 30 -21.46 -64.54 -8.71
N PHE A 31 -20.32 -63.86 -8.54
CA PHE A 31 -18.99 -64.44 -8.79
C PHE A 31 -18.63 -65.56 -7.80
N ALA A 32 -19.03 -65.42 -6.53
CA ALA A 32 -18.85 -66.45 -5.50
C ALA A 32 -19.76 -67.68 -5.69
N MET A 33 -21.00 -67.49 -6.17
CA MET A 33 -21.91 -68.62 -6.45
C MET A 33 -21.54 -69.43 -7.69
N THR A 34 -20.92 -68.80 -8.70
CA THR A 34 -20.50 -69.48 -9.94
C THR A 34 -19.29 -70.41 -9.72
N ARG A 35 -18.49 -70.18 -8.67
CA ARG A 35 -17.35 -71.05 -8.31
C ARG A 35 -17.73 -72.30 -7.51
N ILE A 36 -18.97 -72.38 -7.02
CA ILE A 36 -19.47 -73.49 -6.19
C ILE A 36 -20.13 -74.59 -7.06
N SER A 37 -20.46 -74.31 -8.33
CA SER A 37 -21.05 -75.32 -9.23
C SER A 37 -20.05 -76.27 -9.90
N ASP A 38 -18.75 -75.97 -9.87
CA ASP A 38 -17.73 -76.73 -10.62
C ASP A 38 -16.97 -77.78 -9.79
N LEU A 39 -17.33 -77.98 -8.51
CA LEU A 39 -16.69 -78.96 -7.61
C LEU A 39 -17.57 -80.20 -7.36
N SER A 40 -18.09 -80.80 -8.43
CA SER A 40 -18.80 -82.10 -8.36
C SER A 40 -17.95 -83.20 -8.98
N GLY A 41 -16.92 -83.65 -8.26
CA GLY A 41 -16.14 -84.82 -8.68
C GLY A 41 -14.84 -85.04 -7.91
N GLY A 42 -14.91 -85.37 -6.62
CA GLY A 42 -13.72 -85.85 -5.90
C GLY A 42 -13.92 -86.01 -4.40
N THR A 43 -13.98 -87.27 -3.93
CA THR A 43 -13.68 -87.76 -2.56
C THR A 43 -14.21 -86.99 -1.34
N ILE A 44 -15.26 -87.55 -0.74
CA ILE A 44 -16.08 -87.01 0.37
C ILE A 44 -15.35 -86.89 1.75
N GLU A 45 -14.11 -87.36 1.90
CA GLU A 45 -13.43 -87.31 3.21
C GLU A 45 -12.54 -86.07 3.44
N SER A 46 -12.05 -85.36 2.40
CA SER A 46 -11.21 -84.15 2.60
C SER A 46 -12.00 -82.86 2.81
N ASP A 47 -13.27 -82.83 2.42
CA ASP A 47 -14.11 -81.63 2.47
C ASP A 47 -14.67 -81.36 3.87
N SER A 48 -14.83 -82.39 4.72
CA SER A 48 -15.32 -82.21 6.08
C SER A 48 -14.32 -81.49 6.99
N GLU A 49 -13.02 -81.71 6.83
CA GLU A 49 -11.98 -81.03 7.61
C GLU A 49 -11.79 -79.58 7.15
N ALA A 50 -11.83 -79.33 5.84
CA ALA A 50 -11.76 -77.98 5.28
C ALA A 50 -12.98 -77.13 5.67
N LEU A 51 -14.18 -77.71 5.64
CA LEU A 51 -15.41 -77.03 6.10
C LEU A 51 -15.36 -76.76 7.61
N GLY A 52 -14.84 -77.72 8.40
CA GLY A 52 -14.64 -77.54 9.84
C GLY A 52 -13.61 -76.46 10.19
N ALA A 53 -12.55 -76.32 9.38
CA ALA A 53 -11.55 -75.27 9.53
C ALA A 53 -12.13 -73.88 9.18
N ALA A 54 -12.84 -73.78 8.05
CA ALA A 54 -13.51 -72.54 7.64
C ALA A 54 -14.59 -72.10 8.65
N GLN A 55 -15.32 -73.04 9.24
CA GLN A 55 -16.32 -72.73 10.27
C GLN A 55 -15.68 -72.16 11.54
N ARG A 56 -14.53 -72.72 11.97
CA ARG A 56 -13.77 -72.21 13.11
C ARG A 56 -13.21 -70.82 12.87
N GLU A 57 -12.73 -70.55 11.65
CA GLU A 57 -12.21 -69.24 11.26
C GLU A 57 -13.33 -68.19 11.21
N LEU A 58 -14.52 -68.57 10.69
CA LEU A 58 -15.70 -67.70 10.70
C LEU A 58 -16.19 -67.38 12.12
N ASP A 59 -16.17 -68.37 13.02
CA ASP A 59 -16.55 -68.16 14.42
C ASP A 59 -15.52 -67.30 15.17
N GLN A 60 -14.24 -67.41 14.83
CA GLN A 60 -13.19 -66.54 15.36
C GLN A 60 -13.37 -65.08 14.89
N VAL A 61 -13.60 -64.86 13.59
CA VAL A 61 -13.87 -63.52 13.03
C VAL A 61 -15.12 -62.89 13.64
N ARG A 62 -16.19 -63.68 13.86
CA ARG A 62 -17.40 -63.20 14.55
C ARG A 62 -17.11 -62.79 16.00
N THR A 63 -16.26 -63.54 16.68
CA THR A 63 -15.86 -63.26 18.07
C THR A 63 -15.04 -61.96 18.15
N ASP A 64 -14.11 -61.78 17.21
CA ASP A 64 -13.27 -60.58 17.13
C ASP A 64 -14.07 -59.33 16.72
N ALA A 65 -15.01 -59.47 15.79
CA ALA A 65 -15.94 -58.40 15.43
C ALA A 65 -16.80 -57.97 16.64
N ALA A 66 -17.34 -58.93 17.40
CA ALA A 66 -18.11 -58.64 18.61
C ALA A 66 -17.25 -58.02 19.74
N ALA A 67 -15.94 -58.31 19.78
CA ALA A 67 -15.01 -57.66 20.70
C ALA A 67 -14.69 -56.23 20.26
N LEU A 68 -14.54 -56.00 18.95
CA LEU A 68 -14.29 -54.68 18.36
C LEU A 68 -15.49 -53.75 18.55
N GLU A 69 -16.72 -54.23 18.32
CA GLU A 69 -17.95 -53.47 18.55
C GLU A 69 -18.12 -53.07 20.02
N ARG A 70 -17.76 -53.95 20.95
CA ARG A 70 -17.74 -53.63 22.38
C ARG A 70 -16.71 -52.55 22.72
N ARG A 71 -15.50 -52.61 22.15
CA ARG A 71 -14.47 -51.57 22.32
C ARG A 71 -14.92 -50.23 21.72
N LEU A 72 -15.48 -50.25 20.51
CA LEU A 72 -15.95 -49.05 19.82
C LEU A 72 -17.14 -48.40 20.57
N SER A 73 -18.00 -49.21 21.18
CA SER A 73 -19.11 -48.73 21.99
C SER A 73 -18.61 -48.07 23.28
N ALA A 74 -17.63 -48.68 23.96
CA ALA A 74 -17.00 -48.10 25.15
C ALA A 74 -16.24 -46.80 24.85
N GLU A 75 -15.51 -46.74 23.72
CA GLU A 75 -14.80 -45.54 23.25
C GLU A 75 -15.79 -44.40 22.93
N ASN A 76 -16.91 -44.72 22.26
CA ASN A 76 -17.97 -43.75 21.96
C ASN A 76 -18.64 -43.21 23.23
N GLU A 77 -18.85 -44.06 24.23
CA GLU A 77 -19.42 -43.65 25.52
C GLU A 77 -18.45 -42.73 26.27
N ARG A 78 -17.16 -43.07 26.29
CA ARG A 78 -16.09 -42.21 26.83
C ARG A 78 -16.02 -40.85 26.14
N LEU A 79 -16.09 -40.81 24.80
CA LEU A 79 -16.09 -39.58 24.02
C LEU A 79 -17.35 -38.74 24.25
N ARG A 80 -18.52 -39.37 24.43
CA ARG A 80 -19.76 -38.68 24.81
C ARG A 80 -19.65 -38.03 26.19
N ASP A 81 -19.04 -38.71 27.15
CA ASP A 81 -18.80 -38.16 28.48
C ASP A 81 -17.75 -37.03 28.49
N GLU A 82 -16.68 -37.16 27.69
CA GLU A 82 -15.72 -36.07 27.50
C GLU A 82 -16.35 -34.85 26.81
N LEU A 83 -17.20 -35.07 25.80
CA LEU A 83 -17.93 -34.00 25.13
C LEU A 83 -18.97 -33.35 26.06
N ALA A 84 -19.65 -34.14 26.91
CA ALA A 84 -20.57 -33.62 27.92
C ALA A 84 -19.83 -32.77 28.97
N ARG A 85 -18.67 -33.24 29.46
CA ARG A 85 -17.80 -32.49 30.38
C ARG A 85 -17.23 -31.22 29.73
N ALA A 86 -16.83 -31.28 28.47
CA ALA A 86 -16.36 -30.13 27.70
C ALA A 86 -17.48 -29.11 27.49
N ASN A 87 -18.68 -29.54 27.11
CA ASN A 87 -19.84 -28.67 26.93
C ASN A 87 -20.32 -28.07 28.25
N ALA A 88 -20.27 -28.81 29.36
CA ALA A 88 -20.55 -28.29 30.70
C ALA A 88 -19.52 -27.23 31.13
N ARG A 89 -18.22 -27.45 30.84
CA ARG A 89 -17.17 -26.43 31.00
C ARG A 89 -17.42 -25.21 30.13
N LEU A 90 -17.84 -25.39 28.88
CA LEU A 90 -18.11 -24.31 27.93
C LEU A 90 -19.37 -23.52 28.31
N LEU A 91 -20.39 -24.17 28.87
CA LEU A 91 -21.59 -23.52 29.43
C LEU A 91 -21.25 -22.77 30.72
N ARG A 92 -20.44 -23.33 31.63
CA ARG A 92 -19.94 -22.60 32.80
C ARG A 92 -19.09 -21.40 32.37
N LEU A 93 -18.19 -21.55 31.41
CA LEU A 93 -17.38 -20.46 30.87
C LEU A 93 -18.25 -19.41 30.17
N ARG A 94 -19.33 -19.78 29.47
CA ARG A 94 -20.29 -18.84 28.86
C ARG A 94 -21.15 -18.13 29.91
N GLN A 95 -21.60 -18.82 30.96
CA GLN A 95 -22.32 -18.22 32.08
C GLN A 95 -21.43 -17.25 32.86
N ILE A 96 -20.19 -17.65 33.17
CA ILE A 96 -19.14 -16.81 33.75
C ILE A 96 -18.87 -15.61 32.84
N ARG A 97 -18.68 -15.80 31.53
CA ARG A 97 -18.46 -14.70 30.56
C ARG A 97 -19.68 -13.78 30.42
N SER A 98 -20.90 -14.29 30.55
CA SER A 98 -22.13 -13.50 30.55
C SER A 98 -22.36 -12.74 31.87
N GLY A 99 -21.94 -13.32 33.00
CA GLY A 99 -21.94 -12.71 34.32
C GLY A 99 -20.88 -11.61 34.42
N LEU A 100 -19.65 -11.88 33.95
CA LEU A 100 -18.57 -10.91 33.81
C LEU A 100 -18.91 -9.79 32.84
N ARG A 101 -19.63 -10.07 31.73
CA ARG A 101 -20.15 -9.01 30.84
C ARG A 101 -21.19 -8.13 31.55
N ARG A 102 -22.07 -8.71 32.37
CA ARG A 102 -23.07 -7.95 33.15
C ARG A 102 -22.43 -7.10 34.26
N VAL A 103 -21.50 -7.68 35.02
CA VAL A 103 -20.75 -6.98 36.07
C VAL A 103 -19.83 -5.90 35.48
N ARG A 104 -19.17 -6.18 34.34
CA ARG A 104 -18.35 -5.20 33.60
C ARG A 104 -19.20 -4.06 33.01
N ARG A 105 -20.36 -4.35 32.43
CA ARG A 105 -21.31 -3.31 31.99
C ARG A 105 -21.82 -2.48 33.16
N ALA A 106 -22.11 -3.08 34.30
CA ALA A 106 -22.53 -2.37 35.51
C ALA A 106 -21.40 -1.48 36.07
N PHE A 107 -20.16 -1.98 36.11
CA PHE A 107 -19.00 -1.22 36.62
C PHE A 107 -18.59 -0.07 35.69
N ILE A 108 -18.65 -0.28 34.36
CA ILE A 108 -18.43 0.79 33.36
C ILE A 108 -19.59 1.79 33.40
N ALA A 109 -20.83 1.33 33.54
CA ALA A 109 -21.98 2.22 33.72
C ALA A 109 -21.85 3.07 34.99
N ILE A 110 -21.26 2.56 36.07
CA ILE A 110 -21.04 3.33 37.31
C ILE A 110 -19.84 4.29 37.18
N ALA A 111 -18.73 3.86 36.55
CA ALA A 111 -17.52 4.66 36.38
C ALA A 111 -17.69 5.81 35.36
N PHE A 112 -18.59 5.63 34.38
CA PHE A 112 -18.88 6.61 33.33
C PHE A 112 -20.30 7.20 33.42
N ALA A 113 -21.11 6.82 34.43
CA ALA A 113 -22.42 7.44 34.72
C ALA A 113 -22.39 8.97 34.82
N PRO A 114 -21.35 9.61 35.41
CA PRO A 114 -21.27 11.07 35.43
C PRO A 114 -21.05 11.69 34.05
N LEU A 115 -20.49 10.93 33.09
CA LEU A 115 -20.17 11.38 31.72
C LEU A 115 -21.32 11.11 30.74
N ASP A 116 -22.08 10.03 30.93
CA ASP A 116 -23.35 9.80 30.24
C ASP A 116 -24.41 10.87 30.61
N LEU A 117 -24.26 11.57 31.75
CA LEU A 117 -25.08 12.71 32.14
C LEU A 117 -24.75 14.00 31.35
N VAL A 118 -23.51 14.12 30.83
CA VAL A 118 -23.06 15.28 30.04
C VAL A 118 -23.35 15.08 28.55
N ASP A 119 -23.33 13.84 28.06
CA ASP A 119 -23.79 13.43 26.71
C ASP A 119 -25.18 12.77 26.77
N GLY A 120 -26.09 13.39 27.51
CA GLY A 120 -27.47 12.93 27.63
C GLY A 120 -28.16 12.79 26.27
N ILE A 121 -28.48 11.54 25.92
CA ILE A 121 -29.73 11.02 25.32
C ILE A 121 -29.37 9.88 24.35
N ARG A 122 -29.97 8.70 24.57
CA ARG A 122 -30.06 7.51 23.69
C ARG A 122 -29.72 7.81 22.23
N ALA A 123 -28.87 6.98 21.60
CA ALA A 123 -28.52 7.04 20.17
C ALA A 123 -29.73 7.40 19.30
N ARG A 124 -29.91 8.71 19.08
CA ARG A 124 -31.11 9.26 18.45
C ARG A 124 -30.90 9.10 16.96
N THR A 125 -31.79 8.33 16.35
CA THR A 125 -31.80 8.13 14.91
C THR A 125 -32.68 9.22 14.32
N TYR A 126 -32.11 10.01 13.43
CA TYR A 126 -32.77 11.03 12.65
C TYR A 126 -33.06 10.43 11.27
N ARG A 127 -34.27 10.64 10.75
CA ARG A 127 -34.65 10.24 9.39
C ARG A 127 -34.99 11.51 8.61
N PRO A 128 -33.98 12.23 8.11
CA PRO A 128 -34.23 13.46 7.37
C PRO A 128 -34.96 13.14 6.05
N ARG A 129 -35.77 14.08 5.59
CA ARG A 129 -36.35 14.03 4.25
C ARG A 129 -35.33 14.56 3.24
N LEU A 130 -35.48 14.14 2.00
CA LEU A 130 -34.73 14.67 0.87
C LEU A 130 -35.64 15.62 0.09
N ILE A 131 -35.17 16.84 -0.15
CA ILE A 131 -35.86 17.84 -0.97
C ILE A 131 -35.13 17.92 -2.30
N PRO A 132 -35.76 17.65 -3.45
CA PRO A 132 -35.14 17.85 -4.75
C PRO A 132 -34.83 19.34 -4.95
N ILE A 133 -33.62 19.69 -5.37
CA ILE A 133 -33.22 21.09 -5.59
C ILE A 133 -32.64 21.35 -6.99
N ASN A 134 -32.21 20.32 -7.71
CA ASN A 134 -31.77 20.44 -9.10
C ASN A 134 -31.99 19.14 -9.88
N ASP A 135 -32.29 19.25 -11.18
CA ASP A 135 -32.42 18.16 -12.18
C ASP A 135 -33.19 16.89 -11.75
N LEU A 136 -34.17 17.02 -10.86
CA LEU A 136 -34.97 15.90 -10.33
C LEU A 136 -36.46 16.19 -10.45
N ARG A 137 -37.22 15.22 -10.97
CA ARG A 137 -38.67 15.24 -11.07
C ARG A 137 -39.28 14.05 -10.32
N ALA A 138 -40.28 14.28 -9.48
CA ALA A 138 -40.98 13.18 -8.81
C ALA A 138 -41.75 12.33 -9.83
N LEU A 139 -41.61 11.00 -9.75
CA LEU A 139 -42.45 10.08 -10.50
C LEU A 139 -43.82 9.96 -9.81
N SER A 140 -44.89 9.86 -10.61
CA SER A 140 -46.28 9.97 -10.14
C SER A 140 -46.65 8.93 -9.09
N GLY A 141 -46.64 9.33 -7.81
CA GLY A 141 -47.30 8.61 -6.72
C GLY A 141 -46.53 8.42 -5.41
N GLY A 142 -45.26 8.83 -5.27
CA GLY A 142 -44.54 8.66 -4.00
C GLY A 142 -43.36 9.61 -3.76
N ASP A 143 -43.13 9.96 -2.49
CA ASP A 143 -42.03 10.82 -1.99
C ASP A 143 -40.60 10.22 -2.18
N TYR A 144 -40.50 9.03 -2.80
CA TYR A 144 -39.30 8.19 -2.77
C TYR A 144 -38.77 7.79 -4.14
N GLU A 145 -39.48 8.09 -5.24
CA GLU A 145 -39.08 7.76 -6.60
C GLU A 145 -38.98 9.01 -7.48
N TRP A 146 -37.83 9.16 -8.13
CA TRP A 146 -37.42 10.36 -8.82
C TRP A 146 -36.84 10.03 -10.19
N GLU A 147 -37.10 10.88 -11.15
CA GLU A 147 -36.47 10.89 -12.47
C GLU A 147 -35.43 12.00 -12.49
N SER A 148 -34.17 11.62 -12.71
CA SER A 148 -33.11 12.56 -13.07
C SER A 148 -33.36 13.01 -14.51
N ILE A 149 -33.55 14.32 -14.70
CA ILE A 149 -33.94 14.93 -15.99
C ILE A 149 -32.82 15.77 -16.61
N GLY A 150 -31.66 15.85 -15.96
CA GLY A 150 -30.49 16.63 -16.39
C GLY A 150 -29.19 15.99 -15.92
N ASP A 151 -28.10 16.74 -16.01
CA ASP A 151 -26.75 16.24 -15.74
C ASP A 151 -26.31 16.45 -14.28
N ASP A 152 -27.08 17.18 -13.46
CA ASP A 152 -26.70 17.53 -12.07
C ASP A 152 -27.86 17.34 -11.06
N PRO A 153 -28.38 16.10 -10.88
CA PRO A 153 -29.46 15.82 -9.94
C PRO A 153 -28.99 16.00 -8.48
N GLN A 154 -29.75 16.77 -7.69
CA GLN A 154 -29.37 17.13 -6.32
C GLN A 154 -30.54 17.09 -5.33
N PHE A 155 -30.32 16.46 -4.17
CA PHE A 155 -31.23 16.52 -3.03
C PHE A 155 -30.63 17.32 -1.87
N LEU A 156 -31.38 18.22 -1.27
CA LEU A 156 -31.06 18.82 0.01
C LEU A 156 -31.55 17.91 1.16
N ILE A 157 -30.71 17.66 2.16
CA ILE A 157 -31.06 16.91 3.36
C ILE A 157 -31.71 17.87 4.37
N THR A 158 -32.96 17.61 4.76
CA THR A 158 -33.67 18.50 5.70
C THR A 158 -33.06 18.48 7.10
N PRO A 159 -32.87 19.63 7.77
CA PRO A 159 -32.55 19.68 9.19
C PRO A 159 -33.63 19.01 10.07
N PRO A 160 -33.30 18.53 11.28
CA PRO A 160 -32.02 18.70 11.96
C PRO A 160 -30.97 17.65 11.54
N ILE A 161 -29.78 18.13 11.15
CA ILE A 161 -28.60 17.29 10.95
C ILE A 161 -27.92 17.11 12.31
N PRO A 162 -27.74 15.87 12.82
CA PRO A 162 -27.09 15.65 14.10
C PRO A 162 -25.64 16.14 14.08
N ARG A 163 -25.25 16.95 15.08
CA ARG A 163 -23.87 17.40 15.25
C ARG A 163 -23.01 16.34 15.93
N GLY A 164 -21.79 16.14 15.43
CA GLY A 164 -20.83 15.16 15.93
C GLY A 164 -20.66 13.97 15.00
N LEU A 165 -20.10 12.87 15.52
CA LEU A 165 -20.01 11.60 14.80
C LEU A 165 -21.40 11.01 14.56
N VAL A 166 -21.66 10.64 13.32
CA VAL A 166 -22.96 10.17 12.85
C VAL A 166 -22.75 8.95 11.97
N ARG A 167 -23.48 7.87 12.29
CA ARG A 167 -23.66 6.74 11.38
C ARG A 167 -24.75 7.10 10.38
N LEU A 168 -24.36 7.33 9.14
CA LEU A 168 -25.25 7.52 8.00
C LEU A 168 -25.56 6.16 7.38
N ARG A 169 -26.84 5.86 7.17
CA ARG A 169 -27.27 4.69 6.40
C ARG A 169 -28.19 5.14 5.27
N LEU A 170 -27.87 4.73 4.05
CA LEU A 170 -28.64 5.00 2.83
C LEU A 170 -29.06 3.66 2.20
N LYS A 171 -30.33 3.53 1.84
CA LYS A 171 -30.86 2.42 1.04
C LYS A 171 -31.60 2.98 -0.16
N GLY A 172 -31.35 2.42 -1.34
CA GLY A 172 -32.03 2.84 -2.56
C GLY A 172 -31.71 1.97 -3.76
N ARG A 173 -32.17 2.38 -4.93
CA ARG A 173 -31.92 1.76 -6.24
C ARG A 173 -31.83 2.84 -7.32
N ALA A 174 -31.13 2.54 -8.40
CA ALA A 174 -31.08 3.42 -9.57
C ALA A 174 -31.00 2.63 -10.87
N SER A 175 -31.52 3.20 -11.96
CA SER A 175 -31.40 2.65 -13.31
C SER A 175 -31.19 3.79 -14.31
N PRO A 176 -30.02 3.90 -14.97
CA PRO A 176 -28.82 3.07 -14.80
C PRO A 176 -28.17 3.24 -13.40
N ASP A 177 -27.16 2.41 -13.11
CA ASP A 177 -26.43 2.46 -11.83
C ASP A 177 -25.86 3.87 -11.57
N ALA A 178 -26.12 4.42 -10.37
CA ALA A 178 -25.80 5.81 -10.04
C ALA A 178 -24.93 5.92 -8.77
N SER A 179 -23.79 6.62 -8.86
CA SER A 179 -22.95 6.92 -7.71
C SER A 179 -23.58 8.03 -6.85
N VAL A 180 -23.65 7.82 -5.54
CA VAL A 180 -24.23 8.78 -4.60
C VAL A 180 -23.11 9.47 -3.84
N THR A 181 -23.11 10.79 -3.84
CA THR A 181 -22.12 11.62 -3.14
C THR A 181 -22.82 12.52 -2.12
N LEU A 182 -22.26 12.65 -0.93
CA LEU A 182 -22.71 13.55 0.13
C LEU A 182 -21.80 14.80 0.15
N TYR A 183 -22.38 15.97 -0.06
CA TYR A 183 -21.70 17.25 0.12
C TYR A 183 -22.13 17.90 1.43
N THR A 184 -21.18 18.44 2.18
CA THR A 184 -21.43 19.12 3.46
C THR A 184 -20.91 20.55 3.40
N SER A 185 -21.66 21.49 3.99
CA SER A 185 -21.24 22.89 4.10
C SER A 185 -21.27 23.37 5.55
N ALA A 186 -20.26 24.17 5.89
CA ALA A 186 -20.06 24.79 7.18
C ALA A 186 -20.46 26.29 7.17
N GLY A 187 -21.69 26.61 6.76
CA GLY A 187 -22.19 27.99 6.69
C GLY A 187 -21.88 28.69 5.36
N ASP A 188 -21.56 29.98 5.37
CA ASP A 188 -21.37 30.82 4.16
C ASP A 188 -20.07 30.52 3.37
N GLN A 189 -19.44 29.36 3.57
CA GLN A 189 -18.23 28.91 2.87
C GLN A 189 -18.48 27.70 1.97
N VAL A 190 -17.64 27.59 0.94
CA VAL A 190 -17.59 26.57 -0.11
C VAL A 190 -17.76 25.15 0.46
N ALA A 191 -18.58 24.32 -0.20
CA ALA A 191 -18.81 22.93 0.20
C ALA A 191 -17.50 22.14 0.29
N GLU A 192 -17.35 21.32 1.34
CA GLU A 192 -16.24 20.36 1.44
C GLU A 192 -16.24 19.41 0.23
N PRO A 193 -15.08 18.83 -0.16
CA PRO A 193 -15.04 17.81 -1.21
C PRO A 193 -16.03 16.68 -0.90
N GLY A 194 -16.89 16.37 -1.86
CA GLY A 194 -18.00 15.43 -1.68
C GLY A 194 -17.54 14.04 -1.24
N LEU A 195 -18.22 13.48 -0.25
CA LEU A 195 -18.02 12.11 0.25
C LEU A 195 -18.83 11.12 -0.59
N ALA A 196 -18.16 10.30 -1.40
CA ALA A 196 -18.82 9.21 -2.12
C ALA A 196 -19.36 8.14 -1.14
N LEU A 197 -20.67 7.92 -1.16
CA LEU A 197 -21.36 6.94 -0.32
C LEU A 197 -21.45 5.54 -0.96
N GLY A 198 -21.46 5.44 -2.30
CA GLY A 198 -21.55 4.16 -3.01
C GLY A 198 -22.39 4.24 -4.28
N VAL A 199 -22.65 3.11 -4.95
CA VAL A 199 -23.40 3.04 -6.22
C VAL A 199 -24.75 2.35 -6.04
N LEU A 200 -25.83 3.09 -6.25
CA LEU A 200 -27.19 2.56 -6.32
C LEU A 200 -27.33 1.74 -7.61
N THR A 201 -27.78 0.50 -7.48
CA THR A 201 -28.01 -0.39 -8.64
C THR A 201 -29.48 -0.69 -8.83
N ALA A 202 -29.86 -1.25 -9.99
CA ALA A 202 -31.23 -1.66 -10.24
C ALA A 202 -31.72 -2.77 -9.27
N ALA A 203 -30.80 -3.59 -8.75
CA ALA A 203 -31.09 -4.63 -7.77
C ALA A 203 -31.28 -4.11 -6.33
N GLY A 204 -30.98 -2.83 -6.09
CA GLY A 204 -31.00 -2.19 -4.78
C GLY A 204 -29.66 -2.28 -4.05
N SER A 205 -29.30 -1.21 -3.35
CA SER A 205 -28.06 -1.06 -2.60
C SER A 205 -28.34 -0.53 -1.20
N THR A 206 -27.49 -0.89 -0.23
CA THR A 206 -27.50 -0.31 1.12
C THR A 206 -26.07 0.03 1.52
N PHE A 207 -25.85 1.27 1.97
CA PHE A 207 -24.56 1.75 2.46
C PHE A 207 -24.68 2.21 3.90
N GLU A 208 -23.61 2.02 4.67
CA GLU A 208 -23.47 2.54 6.02
C GLU A 208 -22.09 3.19 6.18
N HIS A 209 -22.07 4.44 6.59
CA HIS A 209 -20.88 5.28 6.73
C HIS A 209 -20.84 5.94 8.09
N ILE A 210 -19.65 6.18 8.63
CA ILE A 210 -19.47 7.02 9.82
C ILE A 210 -18.83 8.34 9.39
N VAL A 211 -19.60 9.42 9.54
CA VAL A 211 -19.25 10.78 9.12
C VAL A 211 -19.19 11.71 10.33
N ASP A 212 -18.29 12.70 10.28
CA ASP A 212 -18.20 13.73 11.32
C ASP A 212 -18.95 14.99 10.87
N LEU A 213 -20.12 15.23 11.45
CA LEU A 213 -20.98 16.37 11.14
C LEU A 213 -20.87 17.47 12.21
N SER A 214 -19.74 17.55 12.93
CA SER A 214 -19.54 18.51 14.04
C SER A 214 -19.69 19.98 13.62
N HIS A 215 -19.33 20.32 12.38
CA HIS A 215 -19.36 21.69 11.85
C HIS A 215 -20.31 21.86 10.66
N VAL A 216 -21.20 20.88 10.43
CA VAL A 216 -22.09 20.85 9.26
C VAL A 216 -23.39 21.59 9.58
N TRP A 217 -23.73 22.54 8.72
CA TRP A 217 -24.96 23.33 8.79
C TRP A 217 -25.99 22.88 7.77
N SER A 218 -25.54 22.53 6.56
CA SER A 218 -26.36 21.95 5.50
C SER A 218 -25.64 20.76 4.86
N ALA A 219 -26.42 19.82 4.34
CA ALA A 219 -25.90 18.68 3.60
C ALA A 219 -26.76 18.42 2.36
N ARG A 220 -26.10 18.04 1.27
CA ARG A 220 -26.68 17.75 -0.03
C ARG A 220 -26.27 16.35 -0.47
N LEU A 221 -27.16 15.64 -1.14
CA LEU A 221 -26.95 14.31 -1.66
C LEU A 221 -27.11 14.33 -3.18
N ASP A 222 -26.08 13.90 -3.90
CA ASP A 222 -25.98 14.00 -5.35
C ASP A 222 -25.90 12.58 -5.94
N PRO A 223 -27.00 12.04 -6.51
CA PRO A 223 -27.02 10.74 -7.17
C PRO A 223 -26.63 10.85 -8.66
N ALA A 224 -25.33 10.89 -8.97
CA ALA A 224 -24.61 10.84 -10.28
C ALA A 224 -25.25 11.37 -11.61
N LEU A 225 -24.30 11.80 -12.48
CA LEU A 225 -24.40 12.67 -13.66
C LEU A 225 -25.09 12.08 -14.92
N GLY A 226 -26.40 11.77 -14.86
CA GLY A 226 -27.14 11.51 -16.10
C GLY A 226 -28.63 11.20 -15.91
N PRO A 227 -29.39 11.16 -17.01
CA PRO A 227 -30.82 10.84 -16.97
C PRO A 227 -31.06 9.39 -16.54
N GLY A 228 -32.00 9.19 -15.64
CA GLY A 228 -32.26 7.87 -15.04
C GLY A 228 -33.30 7.92 -13.92
N GLN A 229 -33.74 6.74 -13.47
CA GLN A 229 -34.66 6.62 -12.34
C GLN A 229 -33.89 6.34 -11.06
N ILE A 230 -34.23 7.05 -9.98
CA ILE A 230 -33.60 6.93 -8.67
C ILE A 230 -34.70 6.74 -7.64
N ALA A 231 -34.58 5.70 -6.81
CA ALA A 231 -35.43 5.55 -5.64
C ALA A 231 -34.59 5.48 -4.36
N ILE A 232 -34.85 6.38 -3.42
CA ILE A 232 -34.19 6.40 -2.11
C ILE A 232 -35.20 5.90 -1.09
N GLU A 233 -35.03 4.66 -0.65
CA GLU A 233 -35.96 3.96 0.23
C GLU A 233 -35.72 4.30 1.71
N GLU A 234 -34.47 4.57 2.10
CA GLU A 234 -34.12 4.95 3.47
C GLU A 234 -32.92 5.88 3.49
N LEU A 235 -33.02 6.96 4.28
CA LEU A 235 -31.88 7.72 4.77
C LEU A 235 -32.02 7.87 6.28
N SER A 236 -31.03 7.41 7.04
CA SER A 236 -31.00 7.57 8.49
C SER A 236 -29.63 8.04 8.97
N LEU A 237 -29.65 8.95 9.96
CA LEU A 237 -28.48 9.54 10.59
C LEU A 237 -28.56 9.22 12.08
N GLN A 238 -27.69 8.37 12.59
CA GLN A 238 -27.65 8.00 13.99
C GLN A 238 -26.45 8.65 14.68
N ARG A 239 -26.70 9.54 15.64
CA ARG A 239 -25.61 10.16 16.42
C ARG A 239 -24.91 9.10 17.26
N LEU A 240 -23.59 9.00 17.12
CA LEU A 240 -22.72 8.09 17.87
C LEU A 240 -22.12 8.81 19.09
N SER A 241 -21.95 8.07 20.18
CA SER A 241 -21.19 8.52 21.34
C SER A 241 -19.75 8.06 21.19
N VAL A 242 -18.80 9.01 21.16
CA VAL A 242 -17.36 8.72 21.08
C VAL A 242 -16.90 7.82 22.22
N TRP A 243 -17.51 7.96 23.39
CA TRP A 243 -17.18 7.19 24.58
C TRP A 243 -17.68 5.76 24.49
N ARG A 244 -18.87 5.55 23.91
CA ARG A 244 -19.39 4.20 23.67
C ARG A 244 -18.54 3.45 22.64
N GLU A 245 -18.16 4.11 21.54
CA GLU A 245 -17.30 3.53 20.52
C GLU A 245 -15.85 3.29 21.03
N ALA A 246 -15.31 4.19 21.89
CA ALA A 246 -14.03 3.97 22.56
C ALA A 246 -14.06 2.75 23.51
N VAL A 247 -15.19 2.54 24.19
CA VAL A 247 -15.41 1.36 25.03
C VAL A 247 -15.51 0.08 24.18
N ASP A 248 -16.18 0.13 23.03
CA ASP A 248 -16.29 -1.03 22.13
C ASP A 248 -14.93 -1.38 21.49
N LEU A 249 -14.17 -0.38 21.01
CA LEU A 249 -12.80 -0.54 20.49
C LEU A 249 -11.82 -1.14 21.49
N THR A 250 -11.93 -0.76 22.77
CA THR A 250 -11.11 -1.35 23.85
C THR A 250 -11.65 -2.70 24.34
N SER A 251 -12.90 -3.05 24.00
CA SER A 251 -13.53 -4.30 24.42
C SER A 251 -13.13 -5.52 23.59
N ASP A 252 -12.77 -5.31 22.32
CA ASP A 252 -12.35 -6.38 21.41
C ASP A 252 -10.88 -6.79 21.62
N GLN A 253 -10.05 -5.95 22.26
CA GLN A 253 -8.62 -6.21 22.43
C GLN A 253 -8.20 -6.86 23.76
N VAL A 254 -9.12 -7.08 24.71
CA VAL A 254 -8.75 -7.58 26.05
C VAL A 254 -9.50 -8.86 26.41
N VAL A 255 -8.82 -9.99 26.24
CA VAL A 255 -9.24 -11.31 26.72
C VAL A 255 -8.47 -11.66 28.00
N GLY A 256 -9.18 -11.66 29.14
CA GLY A 256 -8.69 -12.19 30.42
C GLY A 256 -8.45 -11.13 31.50
N TRP A 257 -8.84 -11.43 32.74
CA TRP A 257 -8.47 -10.62 33.91
C TRP A 257 -7.08 -11.07 34.38
N SER A 258 -6.02 -10.37 33.94
CA SER A 258 -4.66 -10.50 34.48
C SER A 258 -4.20 -9.15 35.05
N PRO A 259 -3.12 -9.12 35.86
CA PRO A 259 -2.52 -7.87 36.37
C PRO A 259 -2.18 -6.83 35.28
N LEU A 260 -2.09 -7.28 34.03
CA LEU A 260 -1.96 -6.45 32.84
C LEU A 260 -3.15 -5.51 32.63
N VAL A 261 -4.37 -5.93 32.99
CA VAL A 261 -5.60 -5.11 32.89
C VAL A 261 -5.58 -3.98 33.92
N VAL A 262 -5.11 -4.23 35.14
CA VAL A 262 -4.92 -3.19 36.17
C VAL A 262 -3.85 -2.20 35.73
N ARG A 263 -2.77 -2.67 35.08
CA ARG A 263 -1.72 -1.81 34.48
C ARG A 263 -2.20 -0.99 33.29
N LEU A 264 -3.04 -1.56 32.41
CA LEU A 264 -3.67 -0.88 31.28
C LEU A 264 -4.69 0.16 31.76
N LEU A 265 -5.52 -0.16 32.75
CA LEU A 265 -6.44 0.79 33.38
C LEU A 265 -5.69 1.89 34.14
N ALA A 266 -4.58 1.58 34.81
CA ALA A 266 -3.68 2.58 35.38
C ALA A 266 -2.92 3.38 34.30
N GLY A 267 -2.69 2.81 33.12
CA GLY A 267 -2.14 3.46 31.94
C GLY A 267 -3.15 4.42 31.30
N LEU A 268 -4.43 4.02 31.23
CA LEU A 268 -5.54 4.84 30.78
C LEU A 268 -5.78 5.99 31.77
N ALA A 269 -5.78 5.71 33.08
CA ALA A 269 -5.88 6.74 34.13
C ALA A 269 -4.68 7.71 34.11
N ARG A 270 -3.47 7.22 33.81
CA ARG A 270 -2.28 8.07 33.58
C ARG A 270 -2.37 8.87 32.29
N SER A 271 -2.94 8.33 31.23
CA SER A 271 -3.14 9.02 29.95
C SER A 271 -4.24 10.09 30.06
N VAL A 272 -5.32 9.81 30.79
CA VAL A 272 -6.34 10.80 31.20
C VAL A 272 -5.70 11.90 32.06
N ARG A 273 -4.78 11.55 32.98
CA ARG A 273 -4.03 12.54 33.77
C ARG A 273 -3.01 13.37 32.97
N ARG A 274 -2.42 12.83 31.88
CA ARG A 274 -1.40 13.54 31.07
C ARG A 274 -1.97 14.32 29.88
N HIS A 275 -3.02 13.81 29.23
CA HIS A 275 -3.53 14.37 27.97
C HIS A 275 -5.01 14.80 28.05
N GLY A 276 -5.66 14.59 29.20
CA GLY A 276 -7.08 14.88 29.40
C GLY A 276 -8.02 13.97 28.59
N LEU A 277 -9.32 14.11 28.84
CA LEU A 277 -10.37 13.38 28.11
C LEU A 277 -10.36 13.69 26.60
N ASN A 278 -9.88 14.87 26.21
CA ASN A 278 -9.75 15.29 24.81
C ASN A 278 -8.66 14.53 24.03
N GLY A 279 -7.65 13.95 24.71
CA GLY A 279 -6.63 13.12 24.07
C GLY A 279 -7.19 11.78 23.60
N ILE A 280 -7.99 11.12 24.45
CA ILE A 280 -8.66 9.85 24.12
C ILE A 280 -9.68 10.06 23.02
N ARG A 281 -10.49 11.12 23.12
CA ARG A 281 -11.48 11.48 22.09
C ARG A 281 -10.83 11.63 20.72
N ARG A 282 -9.65 12.28 20.62
CA ARG A 282 -8.90 12.46 19.36
C ARG A 282 -8.36 11.14 18.80
N ALA A 283 -7.78 10.28 19.65
CA ALA A 283 -7.26 8.98 19.21
C ALA A 283 -8.38 8.07 18.68
N THR A 284 -9.50 7.99 19.39
CA THR A 284 -10.69 7.23 18.96
C THR A 284 -11.29 7.80 17.67
N LEU A 285 -11.38 9.12 17.55
CA LEU A 285 -11.81 9.79 16.32
C LEU A 285 -10.89 9.47 15.14
N SER A 286 -9.57 9.42 15.35
CA SER A 286 -8.59 9.05 14.33
C SER A 286 -8.81 7.61 13.84
N GLU A 287 -8.88 6.65 14.76
CA GLU A 287 -9.10 5.23 14.47
C GLU A 287 -10.45 4.98 13.75
N LEU A 288 -11.52 5.65 14.20
CA LEU A 288 -12.84 5.53 13.58
C LEU A 288 -12.88 6.17 12.18
N ARG A 289 -12.21 7.31 11.98
CA ARG A 289 -12.06 7.95 10.65
C ARG A 289 -11.23 7.09 9.70
N GLU A 290 -10.20 6.41 10.22
CA GLU A 290 -9.37 5.50 9.44
C GLU A 290 -10.15 4.23 9.04
N ARG A 291 -10.99 3.70 9.94
CA ARG A 291 -11.90 2.57 9.66
C ARG A 291 -13.04 2.94 8.71
N SER A 292 -13.63 4.14 8.83
CA SER A 292 -14.71 4.58 7.93
C SER A 292 -14.18 4.94 6.54
N ARG A 293 -12.96 5.49 6.43
CA ARG A 293 -12.23 5.61 5.15
C ARG A 293 -11.89 4.26 4.51
N LYS A 294 -11.84 3.17 5.30
CA LYS A 294 -11.53 1.80 4.86
C LYS A 294 -12.73 0.98 4.33
N VAL A 295 -13.94 1.55 4.23
CA VAL A 295 -15.02 0.98 3.39
C VAL A 295 -14.78 1.40 1.92
N SER A 296 -13.62 0.99 1.41
CA SER A 296 -12.52 1.85 0.94
C SER A 296 -12.66 2.28 -0.52
N LYS A 297 -12.08 3.43 -0.91
CA LYS A 297 -11.79 3.77 -2.33
C LYS A 297 -11.14 2.59 -3.08
N TYR A 298 -10.40 1.75 -2.36
CA TYR A 298 -9.85 0.50 -2.87
C TYR A 298 -10.91 -0.55 -3.24
N ASP A 299 -12.01 -0.69 -2.49
CA ASP A 299 -13.11 -1.60 -2.86
C ASP A 299 -13.75 -1.19 -4.18
N THR A 300 -13.89 0.12 -4.42
CA THR A 300 -14.38 0.66 -5.69
C THR A 300 -13.39 0.41 -6.82
N TRP A 301 -12.10 0.62 -6.58
CA TRP A 301 -11.04 0.26 -7.51
C TRP A 301 -11.09 -1.25 -7.84
N MET A 302 -11.16 -2.11 -6.83
CA MET A 302 -11.23 -3.57 -6.98
C MET A 302 -12.44 -3.99 -7.82
N ARG A 303 -13.64 -3.44 -7.57
CA ARG A 303 -14.84 -3.76 -8.36
C ARG A 303 -14.68 -3.46 -9.85
N ARG A 304 -13.98 -2.38 -10.20
CA ARG A 304 -13.72 -2.00 -11.61
C ARG A 304 -12.58 -2.80 -12.25
N HIS A 305 -11.65 -3.27 -11.43
CA HIS A 305 -10.48 -4.05 -11.86
C HIS A 305 -10.63 -5.55 -11.54
N THR A 306 -11.85 -6.01 -11.27
CA THR A 306 -12.11 -7.42 -10.94
C THR A 306 -11.84 -8.28 -12.16
N PHE A 307 -11.07 -9.34 -11.96
CA PHE A 307 -10.88 -10.36 -12.98
C PHE A 307 -12.19 -11.15 -13.16
N ASP A 308 -12.81 -10.99 -14.32
CA ASP A 308 -14.07 -11.64 -14.70
C ASP A 308 -13.90 -12.57 -15.92
N ASP A 309 -14.97 -13.27 -16.29
CA ASP A 309 -14.96 -14.18 -17.43
C ASP A 309 -14.70 -13.46 -18.77
N GLY A 310 -15.03 -12.18 -18.87
CA GLY A 310 -14.73 -11.35 -20.02
C GLY A 310 -13.23 -11.10 -20.17
N ALA A 311 -12.58 -10.67 -19.08
CA ALA A 311 -11.13 -10.52 -18.99
C ALA A 311 -10.42 -11.85 -19.25
N LYS A 312 -10.90 -12.96 -18.69
CA LYS A 312 -10.38 -14.31 -18.96
C LYS A 312 -10.34 -14.63 -20.45
N ARG A 313 -11.46 -14.45 -21.16
CA ARG A 313 -11.54 -14.72 -22.61
C ARG A 313 -10.60 -13.82 -23.42
N ARG A 314 -10.50 -12.54 -23.07
CA ARG A 314 -9.58 -11.58 -23.74
C ARG A 314 -8.13 -12.01 -23.57
N LEU A 315 -7.67 -12.24 -22.34
CA LEU A 315 -6.29 -12.62 -22.05
C LEU A 315 -5.91 -13.95 -22.72
N LEU A 316 -6.79 -14.95 -22.72
CA LEU A 316 -6.54 -16.21 -23.41
C LEU A 316 -6.47 -16.04 -24.94
N SER A 317 -7.30 -15.16 -25.51
CA SER A 317 -7.23 -14.85 -26.94
C SER A 317 -5.96 -14.11 -27.32
N GLU A 318 -5.44 -13.23 -26.46
CA GLU A 318 -4.17 -12.55 -26.66
C GLU A 318 -3.01 -13.53 -26.52
N LEU A 319 -3.04 -14.38 -25.49
CA LEU A 319 -2.02 -15.40 -25.26
C LEU A 319 -1.89 -16.38 -26.43
N ALA A 320 -3.01 -16.75 -27.06
CA ALA A 320 -3.03 -17.61 -28.24
C ALA A 320 -2.29 -16.99 -29.46
N ARG A 321 -2.07 -15.67 -29.47
CA ARG A 321 -1.31 -14.96 -30.51
C ARG A 321 0.17 -14.80 -30.17
N CYS A 322 0.59 -15.13 -28.94
CA CYS A 322 1.99 -15.08 -28.56
C CYS A 322 2.78 -16.19 -29.27
N ILE A 323 3.86 -15.80 -29.95
CA ILE A 323 4.80 -16.74 -30.55
C ILE A 323 5.81 -17.13 -29.46
N ASP A 324 5.91 -18.44 -29.20
CA ASP A 324 6.78 -19.06 -28.19
C ASP A 324 6.82 -18.35 -26.82
N PRO A 325 5.70 -18.36 -26.07
CA PRO A 325 5.66 -17.69 -24.78
C PRO A 325 6.60 -18.38 -23.76
N PRO A 326 7.33 -17.63 -22.93
CA PRO A 326 8.41 -18.16 -22.09
C PRO A 326 7.90 -19.04 -20.95
N VAL A 327 8.67 -20.04 -20.53
CA VAL A 327 8.38 -20.76 -19.29
C VAL A 327 8.71 -19.85 -18.10
N VAL A 328 7.82 -19.78 -17.10
CA VAL A 328 8.05 -19.04 -15.85
C VAL A 328 8.26 -20.02 -14.70
N SER A 329 9.40 -19.95 -14.02
CA SER A 329 9.69 -20.81 -12.86
C SER A 329 9.60 -20.02 -11.56
N LEU A 330 8.75 -20.44 -10.64
CA LEU A 330 8.55 -19.79 -9.35
C LEU A 330 9.19 -20.59 -8.23
N PHE A 331 9.71 -19.89 -7.22
CA PHE A 331 10.31 -20.49 -6.03
C PHE A 331 9.48 -20.15 -4.78
N VAL A 332 9.31 -21.13 -3.90
CA VAL A 332 8.71 -20.96 -2.57
C VAL A 332 9.64 -21.57 -1.54
N ASP A 333 10.14 -20.75 -0.62
CA ASP A 333 10.89 -21.22 0.53
C ASP A 333 9.93 -21.61 1.66
N VAL A 334 9.90 -22.91 1.99
CA VAL A 334 8.98 -23.50 2.95
C VAL A 334 9.68 -23.68 4.29
N ARG A 335 9.33 -22.84 5.27
CA ARG A 335 9.86 -22.87 6.64
C ARG A 335 8.73 -22.80 7.65
N GLU A 336 8.48 -23.94 8.30
CA GLU A 336 7.46 -24.11 9.34
C GLU A 336 6.13 -23.39 9.01
N PRO A 337 5.53 -23.68 7.83
CA PRO A 337 4.36 -22.96 7.36
C PRO A 337 3.11 -23.28 8.18
N VAL A 338 2.11 -22.39 8.12
CA VAL A 338 0.72 -22.78 8.39
C VAL A 338 0.21 -23.63 7.21
N PRO A 339 -0.12 -24.93 7.38
CA PRO A 339 -0.40 -25.83 6.27
C PRO A 339 -1.54 -25.36 5.35
N SER A 340 -2.60 -24.78 5.93
CA SER A 340 -3.74 -24.27 5.16
C SER A 340 -3.40 -23.06 4.31
N LEU A 341 -2.45 -22.22 4.74
CA LEU A 341 -2.02 -21.06 3.96
C LEU A 341 -1.01 -21.46 2.87
N LEU A 342 -0.12 -22.42 3.18
CA LEU A 342 0.75 -23.02 2.18
C LEU A 342 -0.05 -23.68 1.06
N THR A 343 -1.11 -24.42 1.42
CA THR A 343 -2.05 -24.99 0.46
C THR A 343 -2.61 -23.91 -0.47
N ARG A 344 -3.12 -22.78 0.07
CA ARG A 344 -3.64 -21.68 -0.75
C ARG A 344 -2.57 -21.07 -1.67
N SER A 345 -1.35 -20.93 -1.18
CA SER A 345 -0.23 -20.40 -1.96
C SER A 345 0.10 -21.29 -3.16
N VAL A 346 0.30 -22.60 -2.93
CA VAL A 346 0.57 -23.59 -3.99
C VAL A 346 -0.59 -23.66 -4.98
N GLU A 347 -1.83 -23.68 -4.49
CA GLU A 347 -3.02 -23.69 -5.34
C GLU A 347 -3.15 -22.43 -6.21
N SER A 348 -2.79 -21.25 -5.67
CA SER A 348 -2.82 -20.00 -6.46
C SER A 348 -1.84 -20.01 -7.64
N VAL A 349 -0.75 -20.79 -7.57
CA VAL A 349 0.15 -21.04 -8.69
C VAL A 349 -0.41 -22.14 -9.60
N ARG A 350 -0.94 -23.21 -9.01
CA ARG A 350 -1.48 -24.35 -9.77
C ARG A 350 -2.61 -23.96 -10.70
N ASP A 351 -3.47 -23.04 -10.23
CA ASP A 351 -4.68 -22.58 -10.89
C ASP A 351 -4.46 -21.42 -11.87
N GLN A 352 -3.20 -21.03 -12.13
CA GLN A 352 -2.87 -19.97 -13.08
C GLN A 352 -3.39 -20.29 -14.49
N LEU A 353 -3.96 -19.26 -15.16
CA LEU A 353 -4.45 -19.39 -16.54
C LEU A 353 -3.34 -19.66 -17.55
N TYR A 354 -2.13 -19.16 -17.27
CA TYR A 354 -0.98 -19.44 -18.09
C TYR A 354 -0.46 -20.85 -17.79
N PRO A 355 -0.34 -21.76 -18.76
CA PRO A 355 -0.06 -23.17 -18.46
C PRO A 355 1.44 -23.51 -18.34
N ARG A 356 2.34 -22.68 -18.89
CA ARG A 356 3.78 -22.96 -18.99
C ARG A 356 4.54 -22.40 -17.79
N TRP A 357 4.33 -23.00 -16.62
CA TRP A 357 5.09 -22.67 -15.41
C TRP A 357 5.70 -23.89 -14.74
N GLU A 358 6.68 -23.64 -13.87
CA GLU A 358 7.22 -24.61 -12.92
C GLU A 358 7.21 -24.01 -11.52
N LEU A 359 7.04 -24.84 -10.49
CA LEU A 359 7.05 -24.42 -9.09
C LEU A 359 8.09 -25.24 -8.33
N TYR A 360 9.08 -24.56 -7.77
CA TYR A 360 10.16 -25.13 -6.99
C TYR A 360 9.90 -24.87 -5.50
N LEU A 361 9.62 -25.94 -4.76
CA LEU A 361 9.36 -25.93 -3.32
C LEU A 361 10.65 -26.28 -2.59
N ARG A 362 11.29 -25.29 -1.96
CA ARG A 362 12.47 -25.51 -1.11
C ARG A 362 12.01 -25.92 0.28
N ASP A 363 12.09 -27.21 0.59
CA ASP A 363 11.69 -27.76 1.89
C ASP A 363 12.78 -27.51 2.94
N SER A 364 12.63 -26.44 3.72
CA SER A 364 13.42 -26.18 4.94
C SER A 364 12.65 -26.56 6.20
N SER A 365 11.56 -27.32 6.10
CA SER A 365 10.74 -27.70 7.24
C SER A 365 11.26 -28.98 7.90
N ASN A 366 11.23 -29.01 9.24
CA ASN A 366 11.50 -30.21 10.02
C ASN A 366 10.22 -31.04 10.27
N ASP A 367 9.12 -30.69 9.60
CA ASP A 367 7.79 -31.27 9.84
C ASP A 367 7.44 -32.33 8.77
N LYS A 368 7.22 -33.57 9.23
CA LYS A 368 6.86 -34.70 8.35
C LYS A 368 5.51 -34.50 7.67
N GLU A 369 4.56 -33.81 8.30
CA GLU A 369 3.25 -33.53 7.70
C GLU A 369 3.40 -32.55 6.54
N ILE A 370 4.24 -31.52 6.71
CA ILE A 370 4.56 -30.57 5.64
C ILE A 370 5.29 -31.28 4.50
N ARG A 371 6.31 -32.09 4.79
CA ARG A 371 6.99 -32.87 3.76
C ARG A 371 6.02 -33.77 2.97
N SER A 372 5.15 -34.48 3.66
CA SER A 372 4.12 -35.33 3.02
C SER A 372 3.17 -34.50 2.14
N LEU A 373 2.81 -33.29 2.57
CA LEU A 373 2.00 -32.36 1.76
C LEU A 373 2.73 -31.94 0.48
N LEU A 374 4.01 -31.56 0.57
CA LEU A 374 4.82 -31.17 -0.58
C LEU A 374 4.97 -32.35 -1.57
N GLU A 375 5.28 -33.55 -1.06
CA GLU A 375 5.42 -34.79 -1.85
C GLU A 375 4.13 -35.15 -2.58
N ALA A 376 2.97 -34.95 -1.93
CA ALA A 376 1.68 -35.15 -2.55
C ALA A 376 1.45 -34.18 -3.73
N TYR A 377 1.85 -32.91 -3.62
CA TYR A 377 1.77 -31.98 -4.75
C TYR A 377 2.70 -32.36 -5.90
N ALA A 378 3.97 -32.65 -5.60
CA ALA A 378 4.96 -33.03 -6.61
C ALA A 378 4.59 -34.32 -7.35
N SER A 379 3.94 -35.27 -6.66
CA SER A 379 3.48 -36.52 -7.28
C SER A 379 2.26 -36.33 -8.19
N ASN A 380 1.42 -35.34 -7.93
CA ASN A 380 0.19 -35.09 -8.67
C ASN A 380 0.36 -34.09 -9.83
N ASP A 381 1.37 -33.23 -9.80
CA ASP A 381 1.67 -32.28 -10.88
C ASP A 381 3.18 -32.21 -11.14
N ARG A 382 3.61 -32.74 -12.29
CA ARG A 382 5.02 -32.78 -12.72
C ARG A 382 5.70 -31.41 -12.83
N ARG A 383 4.93 -30.32 -12.86
CA ARG A 383 5.46 -28.94 -12.87
C ARG A 383 5.94 -28.51 -11.48
N ILE A 384 5.50 -29.21 -10.43
CA ILE A 384 5.88 -28.95 -9.04
C ILE A 384 7.06 -29.86 -8.67
N LYS A 385 8.17 -29.26 -8.24
CA LYS A 385 9.41 -29.95 -7.90
C LYS A 385 9.82 -29.58 -6.48
N ILE A 386 10.25 -30.57 -5.72
CA ILE A 386 10.82 -30.35 -4.39
C ILE A 386 12.34 -30.26 -4.55
N ILE A 387 12.93 -29.24 -3.95
CA ILE A 387 14.39 -29.07 -3.90
C ILE A 387 14.85 -29.06 -2.45
N PRO A 388 16.05 -29.63 -2.17
CA PRO A 388 16.59 -29.61 -0.82
C PRO A 388 16.85 -28.17 -0.37
N ALA A 389 16.67 -27.92 0.93
CA ALA A 389 17.21 -26.73 1.57
C ALA A 389 18.73 -26.85 1.60
N ASP A 390 19.41 -26.17 0.70
CA ASP A 390 20.86 -26.02 0.77
C ASP A 390 21.19 -24.65 1.36
N GLU A 391 22.03 -24.64 2.39
CA GLU A 391 22.46 -23.42 3.06
C GLU A 391 23.61 -22.80 2.25
N ASP A 392 23.32 -21.65 1.63
CA ASP A 392 24.28 -20.65 1.15
C ASP A 392 25.40 -21.05 0.17
N ASP A 393 25.49 -22.30 -0.32
CA ASP A 393 26.52 -22.70 -1.28
C ASP A 393 26.21 -22.12 -2.70
N PRO A 394 27.05 -21.20 -3.22
CA PRO A 394 26.88 -20.66 -4.57
C PRO A 394 26.91 -21.75 -5.66
N SER A 395 27.66 -22.82 -5.44
CA SER A 395 27.76 -23.94 -6.38
C SER A 395 26.44 -24.70 -6.52
N VAL A 396 25.64 -24.74 -5.45
CA VAL A 396 24.30 -25.35 -5.46
C VAL A 396 23.31 -24.43 -6.16
N SER A 397 23.39 -23.12 -5.90
CA SER A 397 22.60 -22.11 -6.59
C SER A 397 22.77 -22.19 -8.11
N ASP A 398 24.01 -22.33 -8.59
CA ASP A 398 24.31 -22.46 -10.02
C ASP A 398 23.78 -23.77 -10.61
N ARG A 399 23.97 -24.91 -9.93
CA ARG A 399 23.42 -26.20 -10.38
C ARG A 399 21.89 -26.17 -10.44
N LEU A 400 21.25 -25.60 -9.41
CA LEU A 400 19.81 -25.44 -9.36
C LEU A 400 19.33 -24.55 -10.51
N LEU A 401 19.92 -23.38 -10.69
CA LEU A 401 19.55 -22.44 -11.75
C LEU A 401 19.76 -23.03 -13.16
N ALA A 402 20.78 -23.87 -13.36
CA ALA A 402 21.00 -24.60 -14.61
C ALA A 402 19.90 -25.64 -14.90
N SER A 403 19.31 -26.23 -13.86
CA SER A 403 18.20 -27.20 -13.97
C SER A 403 16.81 -26.57 -14.16
N VAL A 404 16.71 -25.25 -14.00
CA VAL A 404 15.46 -24.50 -14.11
C VAL A 404 15.11 -24.28 -15.58
N ALA A 405 13.94 -24.75 -16.01
CA ALA A 405 13.52 -24.63 -17.41
C ALA A 405 13.06 -23.21 -17.76
N GLY A 406 12.58 -22.45 -16.77
CA GLY A 406 12.11 -21.08 -16.93
C GLY A 406 13.14 -20.17 -17.61
N GLU A 407 12.65 -19.37 -18.55
CA GLU A 407 13.41 -18.22 -19.07
C GLU A 407 13.35 -17.07 -18.05
N PHE A 408 12.23 -16.97 -17.35
CA PHE A 408 12.03 -16.03 -16.25
C PHE A 408 11.79 -16.77 -14.95
N ILE A 409 12.36 -16.23 -13.86
CA ILE A 409 12.22 -16.78 -12.52
C ILE A 409 11.60 -15.76 -11.57
N GLY A 410 10.83 -16.21 -10.59
CA GLY A 410 10.26 -15.34 -9.56
C GLY A 410 10.07 -16.06 -8.22
N PHE A 411 9.61 -15.32 -7.22
CA PHE A 411 9.44 -15.81 -5.86
C PHE A 411 8.00 -15.60 -5.39
N VAL A 412 7.49 -16.55 -4.60
CA VAL A 412 6.20 -16.44 -3.94
C VAL A 412 6.40 -16.83 -2.49
N ALA A 413 5.99 -15.96 -1.56
CA ALA A 413 6.07 -16.31 -0.15
C ALA A 413 5.08 -17.43 0.18
N GLN A 414 5.49 -18.35 1.04
CA GLN A 414 4.76 -19.58 1.39
C GLN A 414 3.32 -19.41 1.91
N HIS A 415 2.86 -18.18 2.21
CA HIS A 415 1.51 -17.89 2.70
C HIS A 415 0.73 -16.90 1.85
N ASP A 416 1.34 -16.43 0.76
CA ASP A 416 0.80 -15.41 -0.13
C ASP A 416 0.17 -16.06 -1.37
N GLU A 417 -0.68 -15.30 -2.06
CA GLU A 417 -1.47 -15.80 -3.19
C GLU A 417 -1.24 -14.94 -4.45
N LEU A 418 -1.18 -15.58 -5.62
CA LEU A 418 -1.22 -14.88 -6.90
C LEU A 418 -2.67 -14.64 -7.35
N SER A 419 -2.90 -13.55 -8.07
CA SER A 419 -4.16 -13.37 -8.81
C SER A 419 -4.29 -14.45 -9.89
N PRO A 420 -5.48 -15.00 -10.21
CA PRO A 420 -5.62 -16.08 -11.21
C PRO A 420 -5.05 -15.76 -12.61
N ASP A 421 -4.97 -14.47 -12.95
CA ASP A 421 -4.47 -13.93 -14.20
C ASP A 421 -3.03 -13.37 -14.12
N ALA A 422 -2.33 -13.60 -13.01
CA ALA A 422 -1.01 -13.02 -12.75
C ALA A 422 0.03 -13.41 -13.83
N LEU A 423 0.23 -14.70 -14.07
CA LEU A 423 1.25 -15.17 -15.00
C LEU A 423 0.91 -14.85 -16.47
N VAL A 424 -0.37 -14.89 -16.86
CA VAL A 424 -0.75 -14.56 -18.24
C VAL A 424 -0.51 -13.08 -18.54
N ARG A 425 -0.83 -12.18 -17.61
CA ARG A 425 -0.53 -10.74 -17.78
C ARG A 425 0.97 -10.46 -17.81
N ALA A 426 1.72 -11.11 -16.94
CA ALA A 426 3.18 -10.98 -16.93
C ALA A 426 3.78 -11.41 -18.27
N VAL A 427 3.36 -12.56 -18.81
CA VAL A 427 3.84 -13.09 -20.10
C VAL A 427 3.42 -12.22 -21.28
N LEU A 428 2.17 -11.75 -21.29
CA LEU A 428 1.70 -10.83 -22.33
C LEU A 428 2.51 -9.52 -22.34
N PHE A 429 2.86 -9.01 -21.15
CA PHE A 429 3.72 -7.84 -21.04
C PHE A 429 5.14 -8.11 -21.56
N LEU A 430 5.73 -9.27 -21.24
CA LEU A 430 7.04 -9.69 -21.76
C LEU A 430 7.02 -9.86 -23.28
N ALA A 431 5.91 -10.34 -23.85
CA ALA A 431 5.76 -10.46 -25.29
C ALA A 431 5.74 -9.10 -26.02
N THR A 432 5.27 -8.03 -25.36
CA THR A 432 5.31 -6.66 -25.89
C THR A 432 6.59 -5.90 -25.53
N SER A 433 7.37 -6.39 -24.56
CA SER A 433 8.58 -5.75 -24.02
C SER A 433 9.73 -6.75 -24.04
N ALA A 434 10.20 -7.13 -25.24
CA ALA A 434 11.17 -8.20 -25.42
C ALA A 434 12.54 -7.91 -24.77
N ASP A 435 12.85 -6.63 -24.54
CA ASP A 435 14.05 -6.14 -23.87
C ASP A 435 14.01 -6.28 -22.34
N ALA A 436 12.84 -6.53 -21.75
CA ALA A 436 12.67 -6.61 -20.30
C ALA A 436 13.53 -7.71 -19.69
N ASP A 437 14.42 -7.34 -18.78
CA ASP A 437 15.20 -8.28 -17.97
C ASP A 437 14.56 -8.50 -16.60
N VAL A 438 13.79 -7.53 -16.11
CA VAL A 438 13.05 -7.61 -14.86
C VAL A 438 11.68 -7.00 -15.05
N ILE A 439 10.65 -7.71 -14.61
CA ILE A 439 9.30 -7.13 -14.48
C ILE A 439 8.76 -7.32 -13.07
N TYR A 440 8.02 -6.34 -12.57
CA TYR A 440 7.39 -6.42 -11.25
C TYR A 440 5.97 -5.86 -11.28
N THR A 441 5.11 -6.37 -10.41
CA THR A 441 3.69 -6.02 -10.37
C THR A 441 3.33 -5.23 -9.12
N ASP A 442 2.17 -4.57 -9.11
CA ASP A 442 1.60 -4.05 -7.87
C ASP A 442 1.13 -5.21 -6.97
N ARG A 443 0.96 -4.93 -5.68
CA ARG A 443 0.49 -5.90 -4.68
C ARG A 443 -0.48 -5.27 -3.70
N ASP A 444 -1.17 -6.11 -2.95
CA ASP A 444 -1.97 -5.70 -1.80
C ASP A 444 -1.90 -6.80 -0.71
N GLU A 445 -2.75 -6.70 0.29
CA GLU A 445 -2.77 -7.61 1.43
C GLU A 445 -4.12 -8.30 1.60
N ILE A 446 -4.10 -9.56 2.03
CA ILE A 446 -5.27 -10.32 2.49
C ILE A 446 -5.25 -10.37 4.02
N ASP A 447 -6.30 -9.86 4.64
CA ASP A 447 -6.50 -9.90 6.09
C ASP A 447 -6.89 -11.29 6.60
N GLU A 448 -6.96 -11.45 7.93
CA GLU A 448 -7.36 -12.72 8.57
C GLU A 448 -8.79 -13.18 8.22
N SER A 449 -9.64 -12.26 7.76
CA SER A 449 -11.01 -12.54 7.31
C SER A 449 -11.08 -12.95 5.83
N GLY A 450 -9.95 -12.85 5.11
CA GLY A 450 -9.86 -13.13 3.68
C GLY A 450 -10.19 -11.94 2.78
N ASN A 451 -10.34 -10.74 3.33
CA ASN A 451 -10.60 -9.54 2.54
C ASN A 451 -9.29 -8.90 2.08
N ARG A 452 -9.33 -8.30 0.89
CA ARG A 452 -8.21 -7.58 0.30
C ARG A 452 -8.17 -6.12 0.78
N ALA A 453 -7.00 -5.62 1.15
CA ALA A 453 -6.77 -4.28 1.69
C ALA A 453 -5.32 -3.80 1.45
N ASN A 454 -5.02 -2.55 1.82
CA ASN A 454 -3.67 -1.97 1.81
C ASN A 454 -2.91 -2.12 0.48
N PRO A 455 -3.43 -1.57 -0.65
CA PRO A 455 -2.73 -1.67 -1.93
C PRO A 455 -1.40 -0.93 -1.91
N PHE A 456 -0.36 -1.57 -2.43
CA PHE A 456 0.89 -0.96 -2.82
C PHE A 456 0.94 -0.79 -4.34
N PHE A 457 0.55 0.40 -4.79
CA PHE A 457 0.70 0.86 -6.16
C PHE A 457 2.09 1.44 -6.35
N LYS A 458 2.99 0.65 -6.91
CA LYS A 458 4.42 0.92 -6.96
C LYS A 458 4.76 1.98 -8.00
N PRO A 459 5.83 2.77 -7.83
CA PRO A 459 6.35 3.62 -8.89
C PRO A 459 6.91 2.78 -10.06
N GLY A 460 7.22 3.43 -11.19
CA GLY A 460 8.10 2.84 -12.20
C GLY A 460 9.52 2.65 -11.65
N TRP A 461 10.46 2.28 -12.53
CA TRP A 461 11.81 1.91 -12.12
C TRP A 461 12.55 3.06 -11.41
N SER A 462 12.84 2.83 -10.13
CA SER A 462 13.43 3.79 -9.20
C SER A 462 14.62 3.17 -8.43
N PRO A 463 15.85 3.26 -8.94
CA PRO A 463 17.02 2.64 -8.30
C PRO A 463 17.39 3.28 -6.97
N GLU A 464 17.21 4.60 -6.80
CA GLU A 464 17.47 5.26 -5.52
C GLU A 464 16.41 4.87 -4.49
N THR A 465 15.14 4.71 -4.89
CA THR A 465 14.10 4.14 -4.01
C THR A 465 14.38 2.68 -3.65
N LEU A 466 15.00 1.89 -4.53
CA LEU A 466 15.38 0.50 -4.22
C LEU A 466 16.43 0.43 -3.10
N LEU A 467 17.28 1.44 -2.95
CA LEU A 467 18.20 1.53 -1.80
C LEU A 467 17.45 1.81 -0.49
N ALA A 468 16.24 2.37 -0.55
CA ALA A 468 15.45 2.67 0.63
C ALA A 468 14.63 1.47 1.12
N HIS A 469 14.17 0.59 0.24
CA HIS A 469 13.50 -0.67 0.60
C HIS A 469 13.24 -1.55 -0.63
N MET A 470 12.88 -2.81 -0.41
CA MET A 470 12.56 -3.78 -1.47
C MET A 470 11.16 -3.56 -2.08
N TYR A 471 10.92 -2.41 -2.71
CA TYR A 471 9.60 -2.11 -3.28
C TYR A 471 9.21 -3.01 -4.47
N LEU A 472 10.15 -3.77 -5.04
CA LEU A 472 9.86 -4.75 -6.08
C LEU A 472 9.14 -6.01 -5.52
N SER A 473 9.03 -6.18 -4.19
CA SER A 473 8.50 -7.38 -3.53
C SER A 473 7.08 -7.78 -3.94
N GLY A 474 6.77 -9.08 -3.88
CA GLY A 474 5.56 -9.68 -4.48
C GLY A 474 5.92 -10.38 -5.78
N LEU A 475 5.08 -10.28 -6.82
CA LEU A 475 5.41 -10.90 -8.11
C LEU A 475 6.44 -10.05 -8.87
N CYS A 476 7.70 -10.44 -8.74
CA CYS A 476 8.82 -9.94 -9.53
C CYS A 476 9.43 -11.09 -10.32
N LEU A 477 9.55 -10.94 -11.64
CA LEU A 477 10.17 -11.91 -12.53
C LEU A 477 11.49 -11.37 -13.07
N TYR A 478 12.54 -12.17 -12.94
CA TYR A 478 13.88 -11.89 -13.42
C TYR A 478 14.23 -12.83 -14.57
N ARG A 479 14.83 -12.31 -15.63
CA ARG A 479 15.39 -13.14 -16.70
C ARG A 479 16.48 -14.03 -16.12
N LYS A 480 16.41 -15.33 -16.37
CA LYS A 480 17.34 -16.31 -15.80
C LYS A 480 18.80 -15.97 -16.12
N SER A 481 19.07 -15.52 -17.35
CA SER A 481 20.42 -15.16 -17.79
C SER A 481 20.99 -13.94 -17.05
N ILE A 482 20.15 -12.98 -16.63
CA ILE A 482 20.63 -11.85 -15.81
C ILE A 482 20.93 -12.31 -14.38
N VAL A 483 20.12 -13.21 -13.82
CA VAL A 483 20.35 -13.79 -12.49
C VAL A 483 21.67 -14.56 -12.45
N GLN A 484 21.97 -15.35 -13.49
CA GLN A 484 23.26 -16.05 -13.63
C GLN A 484 24.44 -15.07 -13.61
N ARG A 485 24.38 -13.99 -14.41
CA ARG A 485 25.43 -12.96 -14.43
C ARG A 485 25.53 -12.16 -13.13
N ALA A 486 24.45 -12.11 -12.35
CA ALA A 486 24.37 -11.44 -11.07
C ALA A 486 24.87 -12.31 -9.90
N GLY A 487 25.34 -13.54 -10.14
CA GLY A 487 25.87 -14.44 -9.11
C GLY A 487 24.84 -15.41 -8.54
N GLY A 488 23.75 -15.70 -9.27
CA GLY A 488 22.81 -16.76 -8.94
C GLY A 488 21.63 -16.33 -8.05
N LEU A 489 20.88 -17.33 -7.60
CA LEU A 489 19.69 -17.21 -6.75
C LEU A 489 20.03 -16.55 -5.39
N PRO A 490 19.06 -15.89 -4.75
CA PRO A 490 19.25 -15.30 -3.44
C PRO A 490 19.38 -16.35 -2.34
N ARG A 491 19.87 -15.90 -1.19
CA ARG A 491 19.78 -16.65 0.07
C ARG A 491 18.33 -16.90 0.45
N SER A 492 18.07 -17.96 1.19
CA SER A 492 16.74 -18.34 1.68
C SER A 492 16.38 -17.63 2.99
N ASP A 493 16.42 -16.31 3.00
CA ASP A 493 16.11 -15.45 4.15
C ASP A 493 14.92 -14.51 3.89
N GLY A 494 14.09 -14.84 2.88
CA GLY A 494 12.87 -14.12 2.54
C GLY A 494 13.13 -12.82 1.80
N GLU A 495 12.42 -11.75 2.16
CA GLU A 495 12.47 -10.46 1.45
C GLU A 495 13.87 -9.82 1.46
N VAL A 496 14.72 -10.14 2.45
CA VAL A 496 16.11 -9.66 2.52
C VAL A 496 16.94 -10.24 1.36
N GLY A 497 16.85 -11.54 1.11
CA GLY A 497 17.55 -12.20 0.00
C GLY A 497 17.00 -11.74 -1.34
N GLU A 498 15.69 -11.56 -1.46
CA GLU A 498 15.08 -10.98 -2.66
C GLU A 498 15.57 -9.55 -2.91
N HIS A 499 15.77 -8.74 -1.86
CA HIS A 499 16.34 -7.40 -1.96
C HIS A 499 17.79 -7.43 -2.45
N ASP A 500 18.60 -8.34 -1.92
CA ASP A 500 19.99 -8.54 -2.36
C ASP A 500 20.06 -8.96 -3.84
N LEU A 501 19.19 -9.88 -4.27
CA LEU A 501 19.06 -10.25 -5.68
C LEU A 501 18.66 -9.05 -6.54
N ALA A 502 17.64 -8.31 -6.15
CA ALA A 502 17.17 -7.14 -6.89
C ALA A 502 18.31 -6.13 -7.07
N LEU A 503 19.07 -5.84 -6.01
CA LEU A 503 20.22 -4.93 -6.09
C LEU A 503 21.32 -5.48 -7.01
N ARG A 504 21.68 -6.76 -6.90
CA ARG A 504 22.69 -7.40 -7.78
C ARG A 504 22.28 -7.45 -9.24
N VAL A 505 21.00 -7.74 -9.53
CA VAL A 505 20.49 -7.82 -10.90
C VAL A 505 20.41 -6.44 -11.53
N THR A 506 19.93 -5.44 -10.80
CA THR A 506 19.78 -4.07 -11.31
C THR A 506 21.11 -3.33 -11.47
N GLU A 507 22.20 -3.85 -10.89
CA GLU A 507 23.58 -3.45 -11.22
C GLU A 507 24.03 -3.93 -12.62
N ARG A 508 23.28 -4.85 -13.26
CA ARG A 508 23.63 -5.47 -14.54
C ARG A 508 22.69 -5.09 -15.70
N THR A 509 21.57 -4.44 -15.42
CA THR A 509 20.57 -4.06 -16.42
C THR A 509 19.79 -2.82 -16.01
N ALA A 510 19.36 -2.04 -17.00
CA ALA A 510 18.41 -0.94 -16.84
C ALA A 510 17.00 -1.30 -17.35
N ASN A 511 16.81 -2.49 -17.95
CA ASN A 511 15.56 -2.92 -18.56
C ASN A 511 14.62 -3.52 -17.49
N VAL A 512 14.17 -2.66 -16.59
CA VAL A 512 13.34 -2.98 -15.43
C VAL A 512 11.98 -2.31 -15.61
N HIS A 513 10.89 -3.08 -15.62
CA HIS A 513 9.58 -2.57 -15.99
C HIS A 513 8.50 -2.92 -14.96
N ARG A 514 7.60 -1.96 -14.71
CA ARG A 514 6.40 -2.16 -13.90
C ARG A 514 5.25 -2.66 -14.77
N VAL A 515 4.55 -3.68 -14.30
CA VAL A 515 3.22 -4.06 -14.77
C VAL A 515 2.20 -3.50 -13.77
N PRO A 516 1.43 -2.43 -14.09
CA PRO A 516 0.60 -1.69 -13.14
C PRO A 516 -0.73 -2.41 -12.81
N HIS A 517 -0.62 -3.67 -12.40
CA HIS A 517 -1.72 -4.52 -11.98
C HIS A 517 -1.41 -5.13 -10.63
N VAL A 518 -2.43 -5.23 -9.77
CA VAL A 518 -2.33 -5.91 -8.47
C VAL A 518 -2.46 -7.42 -8.69
N LEU A 519 -1.31 -8.09 -8.88
CA LEU A 519 -1.24 -9.51 -9.26
C LEU A 519 -0.72 -10.42 -8.14
N TYR A 520 -0.42 -9.83 -6.98
CA TYR A 520 0.13 -10.51 -5.82
C TYR A 520 -0.59 -10.06 -4.56
N HIS A 521 -0.97 -11.01 -3.71
CA HIS A 521 -1.76 -10.79 -2.50
C HIS A 521 -0.99 -11.34 -1.29
N ALA A 522 -0.36 -10.43 -0.54
CA ALA A 522 0.41 -10.80 0.63
C ALA A 522 -0.47 -11.09 1.83
N ARG A 523 -0.07 -11.99 2.73
CA ARG A 523 -0.81 -12.21 3.98
C ARG A 523 -0.49 -11.12 4.99
N ALA A 524 -1.52 -10.42 5.48
CA ALA A 524 -1.36 -9.54 6.63
C ALA A 524 -1.22 -10.39 7.90
N TRP A 525 -0.04 -10.36 8.54
CA TRP A 525 0.18 -11.02 9.83
C TRP A 525 -0.12 -10.06 10.99
N GLY A 526 -0.96 -10.49 11.92
CA GLY A 526 -1.23 -9.74 13.15
C GLY A 526 0.06 -9.46 13.94
N SER A 527 0.32 -8.18 14.22
CA SER A 527 1.45 -7.66 15.02
C SER A 527 2.84 -8.04 14.52
N ALA A 528 3.38 -7.21 13.62
CA ALA A 528 4.77 -7.23 13.15
C ALA A 528 5.86 -7.13 14.26
N SER A 529 5.52 -7.04 15.54
CA SER A 529 6.46 -6.71 16.63
C SER A 529 7.57 -7.73 16.87
N ASP A 530 7.33 -9.03 16.66
CA ASP A 530 8.26 -10.09 17.10
C ASP A 530 9.24 -10.57 16.02
N ARG A 531 9.06 -10.16 14.74
CA ARG A 531 9.92 -10.53 13.59
C ARG A 531 10.83 -9.39 13.07
N ARG A 532 10.79 -8.21 13.71
CA ARG A 532 11.32 -6.96 13.16
C ARG A 532 12.85 -6.76 13.32
N THR A 533 13.41 -7.07 14.48
CA THR A 533 14.79 -6.65 14.81
C THR A 533 15.90 -7.36 14.03
N SER A 534 15.73 -8.63 13.65
CA SER A 534 16.74 -9.35 12.86
C SER A 534 16.68 -9.01 11.36
N THR A 535 15.47 -8.79 10.83
CA THR A 535 15.22 -8.45 9.42
C THR A 535 15.67 -7.02 9.08
N GLU A 536 15.51 -6.09 10.03
CA GLU A 536 15.95 -4.70 9.90
C GLU A 536 17.48 -4.58 9.74
N THR A 537 18.26 -5.24 10.60
CA THR A 537 19.74 -5.25 10.51
C THR A 537 20.24 -5.94 9.25
N ALA A 538 19.64 -7.08 8.86
CA ALA A 538 20.07 -7.80 7.67
C ALA A 538 19.86 -6.99 6.37
N GLY A 539 18.80 -6.18 6.30
CA GLY A 539 18.58 -5.28 5.16
C GLY A 539 19.59 -4.12 5.07
N ILE A 540 20.06 -3.59 6.20
CA ILE A 540 21.15 -2.59 6.22
C ILE A 540 22.40 -3.16 5.54
N ASP A 541 22.80 -4.38 5.92
CA ASP A 541 23.97 -5.06 5.36
C ASP A 541 23.82 -5.30 3.85
N VAL A 542 22.62 -5.68 3.39
CA VAL A 542 22.32 -5.88 1.96
C VAL A 542 22.53 -4.59 1.15
N VAL A 543 22.00 -3.46 1.62
CA VAL A 543 22.16 -2.17 0.94
C VAL A 543 23.62 -1.70 1.02
N ALA A 544 24.30 -1.87 2.16
CA ALA A 544 25.70 -1.51 2.32
C ALA A 544 26.63 -2.30 1.38
N ARG A 545 26.37 -3.61 1.19
CA ARG A 545 27.09 -4.42 0.19
C ARG A 545 26.83 -3.93 -1.24
N ALA A 546 25.61 -3.49 -1.55
CA ALA A 546 25.31 -2.90 -2.85
C ALA A 546 26.08 -1.60 -3.10
N LEU A 547 26.17 -0.71 -2.11
CA LEU A 547 27.01 0.49 -2.21
C LEU A 547 28.48 0.12 -2.49
N THR A 548 28.99 -0.88 -1.78
CA THR A 548 30.38 -1.37 -1.95
C THR A 548 30.60 -1.94 -3.36
N ARG A 549 29.69 -2.79 -3.87
CA ARG A 549 29.78 -3.34 -5.24
C ARG A 549 29.73 -2.26 -6.32
N ARG A 550 29.01 -1.17 -6.07
CA ARG A 550 28.91 -0.01 -6.96
C ARG A 550 30.10 0.96 -6.84
N GLY A 551 31.02 0.73 -5.89
CA GLY A 551 32.12 1.64 -5.60
C GLY A 551 31.68 2.97 -5.00
N ILE A 552 30.51 3.01 -4.36
CA ILE A 552 29.94 4.20 -3.74
C ILE A 552 30.26 4.16 -2.24
N ALA A 553 31.04 5.14 -1.76
CA ALA A 553 31.29 5.30 -0.34
C ALA A 553 30.02 5.81 0.37
N GLY A 554 29.67 5.22 1.50
CA GLY A 554 28.50 5.64 2.27
C GLY A 554 28.18 4.74 3.45
N THR A 555 27.20 5.15 4.25
CA THR A 555 26.62 4.37 5.34
C THR A 555 25.14 4.12 5.07
N VAL A 556 24.58 3.13 5.76
CA VAL A 556 23.16 2.80 5.68
C VAL A 556 22.60 2.76 7.09
N ASP A 557 21.53 3.50 7.33
CA ASP A 557 20.84 3.58 8.62
C ASP A 557 19.36 3.23 8.45
N LEU A 558 18.64 2.93 9.54
CA LEU A 558 17.18 2.88 9.52
C LEU A 558 16.62 4.30 9.50
N ALA A 559 15.54 4.50 8.74
CA ALA A 559 14.86 5.80 8.65
C ALA A 559 14.15 6.23 9.96
N GLY A 560 14.03 5.33 10.93
CA GLY A 560 13.52 5.62 12.26
C GLY A 560 13.31 4.35 13.08
N PRO A 561 13.01 4.48 14.39
CA PRO A 561 12.70 3.34 15.24
C PRO A 561 11.51 2.55 14.68
N ALA A 562 11.68 1.24 14.48
CA ALA A 562 10.69 0.34 13.87
C ALA A 562 10.30 0.67 12.41
N SER A 563 11.13 1.42 11.68
CA SER A 563 10.98 1.62 10.23
C SER A 563 11.53 0.41 9.46
N SER A 564 10.84 0.00 8.41
CA SER A 564 11.33 -0.97 7.41
C SER A 564 12.03 -0.29 6.21
N HIS A 565 12.37 0.99 6.33
CA HIS A 565 13.03 1.77 5.28
C HIS A 565 14.43 2.18 5.73
N TYR A 566 15.35 2.21 4.78
CA TYR A 566 16.77 2.49 4.95
C TYR A 566 17.13 3.87 4.37
N ILE A 567 17.96 4.62 5.09
CA ILE A 567 18.59 5.83 4.59
C ILE A 567 19.99 5.46 4.12
N ALA A 568 20.25 5.52 2.82
CA ALA A 568 21.60 5.41 2.28
C ALA A 568 22.25 6.79 2.26
N ARG A 569 23.25 7.03 3.11
CA ARG A 569 24.01 8.28 3.19
C ARG A 569 25.29 8.14 2.38
N LEU A 570 25.29 8.71 1.19
CA LEU A 570 26.46 8.66 0.31
C LEU A 570 27.49 9.68 0.79
N THR A 571 28.75 9.27 0.92
CA THR A 571 29.83 10.15 1.36
C THR A 571 30.24 11.06 0.20
N PRO A 572 30.05 12.39 0.29
CA PRO A 572 30.45 13.29 -0.77
C PRO A 572 31.97 13.50 -0.77
N ASN A 573 32.55 13.79 -1.93
CA ASN A 573 33.83 14.48 -1.97
C ASN A 573 33.63 15.93 -1.48
N ARG A 574 34.19 16.25 -0.31
CA ARG A 574 34.08 17.57 0.36
C ARG A 574 35.01 18.64 -0.21
N GLU A 575 35.91 18.29 -1.12
CA GLU A 575 36.75 19.26 -1.84
C GLU A 575 35.96 19.97 -2.95
N ARG A 576 34.87 19.37 -3.43
CA ARG A 576 34.00 19.97 -4.44
C ARG A 576 33.33 21.21 -3.87
N LYS A 577 33.42 22.32 -4.59
CA LYS A 577 32.84 23.58 -4.11
C LYS A 577 31.33 23.59 -4.38
N ILE A 578 30.55 24.01 -3.39
CA ILE A 578 29.11 24.24 -3.53
C ILE A 578 28.85 25.74 -3.64
N SER A 579 28.16 26.17 -4.70
CA SER A 579 27.68 27.55 -4.84
C SER A 579 26.18 27.64 -4.63
N ILE A 580 25.77 28.43 -3.64
CA ILE A 580 24.36 28.57 -3.23
C ILE A 580 23.82 29.88 -3.82
N ILE A 581 22.81 29.79 -4.69
CA ILE A 581 22.20 30.91 -5.39
C ILE A 581 20.88 31.26 -4.72
N ILE A 582 20.78 32.50 -4.23
CA ILE A 582 19.63 32.99 -3.46
C ILE A 582 19.06 34.24 -4.14
N PRO A 583 17.98 34.13 -4.94
CA PRO A 583 17.31 35.31 -5.46
C PRO A 583 16.57 36.02 -4.32
N THR A 584 16.68 37.35 -4.26
CA THR A 584 15.98 38.15 -3.24
C THR A 584 15.48 39.46 -3.80
N ARG A 585 14.42 39.99 -3.18
CA ARG A 585 13.98 41.38 -3.30
C ARG A 585 13.31 41.76 -1.99
N ASP A 586 13.96 42.67 -1.26
CA ASP A 586 13.51 43.16 0.05
C ASP A 586 13.28 42.01 1.07
N ARG A 587 12.51 42.25 2.14
CA ARG A 587 12.24 41.26 3.21
C ARG A 587 13.49 40.83 3.96
N ALA A 588 14.19 41.83 4.50
CA ALA A 588 15.36 41.67 5.35
C ALA A 588 15.14 40.63 6.47
N ASP A 589 13.95 40.54 7.04
CA ASP A 589 13.59 39.58 8.09
C ASP A 589 13.72 38.12 7.67
N LEU A 590 13.33 37.80 6.43
CA LEU A 590 13.42 36.45 5.86
C LEU A 590 14.84 36.17 5.40
N LEU A 591 15.44 37.11 4.66
CA LEU A 591 16.79 36.96 4.12
C LEU A 591 17.81 36.80 5.24
N ASP A 592 17.71 37.58 6.32
CA ASP A 592 18.59 37.48 7.48
C ASP A 592 18.52 36.06 8.08
N ARG A 593 17.30 35.56 8.33
CA ARG A 593 17.09 34.21 8.89
C ARG A 593 17.65 33.12 7.98
N CYS A 594 17.43 33.23 6.67
CA CYS A 594 17.96 32.30 5.67
C CYS A 594 19.49 32.27 5.72
N LEU A 595 20.14 33.44 5.62
CA LEU A 595 21.60 33.53 5.61
C LEU A 595 22.24 33.13 6.94
N GLU A 596 21.64 33.52 8.08
CA GLU A 596 22.18 33.15 9.38
C GLU A 596 22.07 31.64 9.60
N SER A 597 20.92 31.02 9.33
CA SER A 597 20.77 29.56 9.43
C SER A 597 21.71 28.83 8.46
N LEU A 598 21.85 29.32 7.23
CA LEU A 598 22.76 28.77 6.24
C LEU A 598 24.22 28.75 6.73
N PHE A 599 24.75 29.89 7.17
CA PHE A 599 26.17 30.00 7.53
C PHE A 599 26.50 29.43 8.91
N VAL A 600 25.55 29.42 9.85
CA VAL A 600 25.77 28.95 11.22
C VAL A 600 25.58 27.43 11.34
N ILE A 601 24.60 26.86 10.64
CA ILE A 601 24.21 25.45 10.86
C ILE A 601 24.93 24.51 9.89
N SER A 602 25.18 24.92 8.64
CA SER A 602 25.74 24.04 7.61
C SER A 602 27.15 23.57 7.96
N ALA A 603 27.38 22.24 7.97
CA ALA A 603 28.67 21.65 8.31
C ALA A 603 29.62 21.48 7.11
N TYR A 604 29.11 21.54 5.88
CA TYR A 604 29.94 21.37 4.68
C TYR A 604 30.99 22.50 4.60
N PRO A 605 32.28 22.20 4.40
CA PRO A 605 33.33 23.21 4.56
C PRO A 605 33.47 24.15 3.35
N ASN A 606 33.35 23.61 2.13
CA ASN A 606 33.67 24.31 0.89
C ASN A 606 32.41 24.79 0.17
N PHE A 607 31.74 25.81 0.73
CA PHE A 607 30.63 26.47 0.04
C PHE A 607 30.74 28.00 0.06
N ASP A 608 30.13 28.62 -0.95
CA ASP A 608 29.85 30.06 -0.99
C ASP A 608 28.37 30.32 -1.26
N ALA A 609 27.93 31.56 -1.00
CA ALA A 609 26.59 32.02 -1.30
C ALA A 609 26.63 33.28 -2.18
N CYS A 610 25.85 33.26 -3.25
CA CYS A 610 25.61 34.38 -4.15
C CYS A 610 24.15 34.82 -4.03
N VAL A 611 23.94 35.97 -3.40
CA VAL A 611 22.61 36.58 -3.35
C VAL A 611 22.40 37.39 -4.62
N VAL A 612 21.38 37.03 -5.40
CA VAL A 612 20.98 37.76 -6.61
C VAL A 612 19.91 38.77 -6.21
N ASP A 613 20.34 40.00 -5.96
CA ASP A 613 19.48 41.11 -5.53
C ASP A 613 18.71 41.69 -6.73
N ASN A 614 17.41 41.39 -6.82
CA ASN A 614 16.53 41.88 -7.89
C ASN A 614 15.98 43.30 -7.61
N GLY A 615 16.90 44.22 -7.30
CA GLY A 615 16.58 45.62 -7.08
C GLY A 615 15.88 45.89 -5.75
N SER A 616 16.39 45.33 -4.64
CA SER A 616 15.93 45.67 -3.29
C SER A 616 16.05 47.18 -3.04
N SER A 617 15.05 47.71 -2.34
CA SER A 617 14.84 49.13 -2.06
C SER A 617 14.85 49.45 -0.56
N GLU A 618 14.63 48.46 0.30
CA GLU A 618 14.64 48.61 1.75
C GLU A 618 16.07 48.77 2.28
N GLN A 619 16.29 49.80 3.10
CA GLN A 619 17.57 50.01 3.79
C GLN A 619 17.95 48.79 4.65
N ALA A 620 16.97 48.20 5.34
CA ALA A 620 17.20 47.01 6.17
C ALA A 620 17.78 45.83 5.37
N THR A 621 17.34 45.63 4.13
CA THR A 621 17.86 44.57 3.26
C THR A 621 19.29 44.87 2.84
N SER A 622 19.59 46.13 2.52
CA SER A 622 20.95 46.58 2.21
C SER A 622 21.90 46.39 3.40
N ASP A 623 21.43 46.67 4.62
CA ASP A 623 22.19 46.49 5.86
C ASP A 623 22.50 45.00 6.11
N VAL A 624 21.53 44.10 5.89
CA VAL A 624 21.74 42.65 5.98
C VAL A 624 22.81 42.19 4.98
N LEU A 625 22.68 42.59 3.71
CA LEU A 625 23.65 42.24 2.66
C LEU A 625 25.07 42.72 2.98
N ALA A 626 25.21 43.97 3.41
CA ALA A 626 26.50 44.55 3.78
C ALA A 626 27.12 43.82 4.99
N ARG A 627 26.31 43.47 5.98
CA ARG A 627 26.74 42.74 7.18
C ARG A 627 27.27 41.34 6.84
N PHE A 628 26.59 40.59 5.97
CA PHE A 628 27.06 39.27 5.54
C PHE A 628 28.29 39.34 4.63
N ALA A 629 28.37 40.32 3.73
CA ALA A 629 29.56 40.55 2.90
C ALA A 629 30.80 40.86 3.75
N ALA A 630 30.64 41.64 4.82
CA ALA A 630 31.73 41.91 5.76
C ALA A 630 32.10 40.68 6.60
N ARG A 631 31.11 39.95 7.12
CA ARG A 631 31.33 38.80 8.03
C ARG A 631 31.92 37.57 7.31
N PHE A 632 31.54 37.34 6.05
CA PHE A 632 31.93 36.15 5.28
C PHE A 632 32.66 36.51 3.98
N SER A 633 33.62 37.43 4.08
CA SER A 633 34.46 37.84 2.96
C SER A 633 35.09 36.63 2.25
N GLY A 634 34.98 36.59 0.92
CA GLY A 634 35.47 35.47 0.10
C GLY A 634 34.52 34.26 0.00
N ARG A 635 33.44 34.21 0.80
CA ARG A 635 32.39 33.17 0.71
C ARG A 635 30.98 33.71 0.53
N PHE A 636 30.81 35.02 0.50
CA PHE A 636 29.52 35.67 0.27
C PHE A 636 29.69 36.78 -0.76
N GLN A 637 28.83 36.79 -1.76
CA GLN A 637 28.77 37.83 -2.77
C GLN A 637 27.34 38.24 -3.08
N VAL A 638 27.19 39.47 -3.57
CA VAL A 638 25.90 40.04 -3.99
C VAL A 638 25.99 40.41 -5.46
N LEU A 639 25.10 39.84 -6.27
CA LEU A 639 24.92 40.16 -7.67
C LEU A 639 23.66 41.02 -7.83
N ARG A 640 23.82 42.32 -8.05
CA ARG A 640 22.67 43.22 -8.24
C ARG A 640 22.13 43.14 -9.67
N ARG A 641 20.83 42.86 -9.81
CA ARG A 641 20.09 42.74 -11.08
C ARG A 641 18.78 43.51 -11.00
N ASP A 642 18.86 44.82 -11.21
CA ASP A 642 17.68 45.70 -11.22
C ASP A 642 16.95 45.62 -12.58
N VAL A 643 16.23 44.52 -12.77
CA VAL A 643 15.49 44.18 -14.00
C VAL A 643 14.11 43.63 -13.63
N PRO A 644 13.12 43.59 -14.56
CA PRO A 644 11.84 42.94 -14.31
C PRO A 644 12.02 41.50 -13.81
N PHE A 645 11.19 41.09 -12.84
CA PHE A 645 11.34 39.79 -12.19
C PHE A 645 11.19 38.63 -13.19
N ASN A 646 12.20 37.78 -13.23
CA ASN A 646 12.19 36.50 -13.93
C ASN A 646 13.06 35.53 -13.12
N PHE A 647 12.44 34.59 -12.41
CA PHE A 647 13.14 33.67 -11.52
C PHE A 647 14.23 32.89 -12.27
N SER A 648 13.89 32.33 -13.43
CA SER A 648 14.82 31.58 -14.27
C SER A 648 16.04 32.40 -14.70
N ALA A 649 15.83 33.67 -15.09
CA ALA A 649 16.94 34.56 -15.46
C ALA A 649 17.85 34.87 -14.25
N LEU A 650 17.27 35.16 -13.08
CA LEU A 650 18.04 35.44 -11.87
C LEU A 650 18.89 34.25 -11.43
N ILE A 651 18.33 33.04 -11.51
CA ILE A 651 19.06 31.80 -11.22
C ILE A 651 20.21 31.61 -12.22
N ASN A 652 19.93 31.71 -13.52
CA ASN A 652 20.96 31.57 -14.56
C ASN A 652 22.11 32.58 -14.38
N ASP A 653 21.80 33.85 -14.10
CA ASP A 653 22.78 34.90 -13.84
C ASP A 653 23.62 34.60 -12.58
N GLY A 654 22.99 34.12 -11.51
CA GLY A 654 23.69 33.71 -10.29
C GLY A 654 24.62 32.51 -10.50
N VAL A 655 24.19 31.51 -11.27
CA VAL A 655 25.06 30.38 -11.65
C VAL A 655 26.25 30.87 -12.48
N ALA A 656 26.04 31.76 -13.44
CA ALA A 656 27.12 32.32 -14.25
C ALA A 656 28.13 33.15 -13.45
N ALA A 657 27.70 33.75 -12.34
CA ALA A 657 28.55 34.54 -11.44
C ALA A 657 29.32 33.71 -10.39
N THR A 658 29.18 32.39 -10.41
CA THR A 658 29.82 31.47 -9.44
C THR A 658 30.57 30.35 -10.16
N ASP A 659 31.44 29.65 -9.44
CA ASP A 659 32.35 28.64 -9.99
C ASP A 659 32.28 27.27 -9.26
N GLY A 660 31.38 27.08 -8.29
CA GLY A 660 31.28 25.82 -7.54
C GLY A 660 30.89 24.63 -8.42
N ASP A 661 31.56 23.47 -8.26
CA ASP A 661 31.26 22.23 -9.00
C ASP A 661 29.79 21.79 -8.85
N LEU A 662 29.20 22.06 -7.68
CA LEU A 662 27.80 21.85 -7.35
C LEU A 662 27.11 23.19 -7.17
N VAL A 663 25.83 23.24 -7.54
CA VAL A 663 25.00 24.44 -7.43
C VAL A 663 23.77 24.10 -6.60
N VAL A 664 23.44 24.95 -5.63
CA VAL A 664 22.19 24.89 -4.87
C VAL A 664 21.33 26.09 -5.20
N PHE A 665 20.09 25.88 -5.58
CA PHE A 665 19.07 26.91 -5.65
C PHE A 665 18.33 26.92 -4.32
N LEU A 666 18.23 28.09 -3.68
CA LEU A 666 17.63 28.25 -2.37
C LEU A 666 16.80 29.53 -2.32
N ASN A 667 15.53 29.43 -1.93
CA ASN A 667 14.72 30.64 -1.73
C ASN A 667 15.19 31.41 -0.48
N ASN A 668 15.04 32.74 -0.51
CA ASN A 668 15.43 33.65 0.58
C ASN A 668 14.57 33.53 1.86
N ASP A 669 13.48 32.75 1.82
CA ASP A 669 12.54 32.51 2.93
C ASP A 669 12.59 31.06 3.43
N THR A 670 13.73 30.39 3.19
CA THR A 670 14.05 29.08 3.76
C THR A 670 14.87 29.20 5.04
N GLU A 671 14.81 28.18 5.88
CA GLU A 671 15.57 28.08 7.12
C GLU A 671 16.17 26.67 7.24
N VAL A 672 17.49 26.62 7.35
CA VAL A 672 18.24 25.38 7.55
C VAL A 672 18.06 24.91 9.00
N ILE A 673 17.73 23.64 9.21
CA ILE A 673 17.46 23.08 10.55
C ILE A 673 18.35 21.87 10.90
N ALA A 674 19.20 21.42 9.98
CA ALA A 674 20.10 20.29 10.19
C ALA A 674 21.45 20.55 9.52
N SER A 675 22.54 20.23 10.20
CA SER A 675 23.90 20.58 9.75
C SER A 675 24.42 19.73 8.58
N SER A 676 23.92 18.49 8.45
CA SER A 676 24.35 17.53 7.42
C SER A 676 23.68 17.71 6.06
N TRP A 677 22.76 18.66 5.89
CA TRP A 677 21.91 18.74 4.71
C TRP A 677 22.70 18.86 3.39
N LEU A 678 23.73 19.71 3.36
CA LEU A 678 24.61 19.84 2.19
C LEU A 678 25.42 18.57 1.91
N ASP A 679 25.88 17.87 2.95
CA ASP A 679 26.60 16.60 2.79
C ASP A 679 25.71 15.52 2.17
N ASP A 680 24.51 15.35 2.73
CA ASP A 680 23.53 14.38 2.24
C ASP A 680 23.13 14.69 0.78
N MET A 681 22.86 15.97 0.45
CA MET A 681 22.52 16.36 -0.91
C MET A 681 23.71 16.21 -1.89
N ALA A 682 24.92 16.59 -1.47
CA ALA A 682 26.13 16.48 -2.30
C ALA A 682 26.47 15.03 -2.60
N GLY A 683 26.27 14.12 -1.63
CA GLY A 683 26.50 12.69 -1.82
C GLY A 683 25.71 12.12 -3.01
N TYR A 684 24.44 12.54 -3.16
CA TYR A 684 23.60 12.16 -4.30
C TYR A 684 23.88 12.97 -5.56
N ALA A 685 24.07 14.29 -5.45
CA ALA A 685 24.29 15.15 -6.62
C ALA A 685 25.58 14.77 -7.37
N GLN A 686 26.59 14.27 -6.67
CA GLN A 686 27.84 13.81 -7.28
C GLN A 686 27.72 12.47 -8.04
N GLN A 687 26.61 11.73 -7.92
CA GLN A 687 26.40 10.48 -8.65
C GLN A 687 26.05 10.77 -10.11
N ARG A 688 26.76 10.15 -11.06
CA ARG A 688 26.69 10.49 -12.49
C ARG A 688 25.26 10.46 -13.06
N GLU A 689 24.44 9.53 -12.60
CA GLU A 689 23.08 9.30 -13.06
C GLU A 689 22.06 10.31 -12.50
N ILE A 690 22.44 11.13 -11.52
CA ILE A 690 21.53 12.08 -10.85
C ILE A 690 21.59 13.45 -11.53
N GLY A 691 20.41 14.00 -11.83
CA GLY A 691 20.23 15.31 -12.46
C GLY A 691 19.86 16.41 -11.47
N ALA A 692 18.95 16.12 -10.53
CA ALA A 692 18.55 17.03 -9.47
C ALA A 692 18.30 16.30 -8.15
N VAL A 693 18.71 16.94 -7.05
CA VAL A 693 18.48 16.48 -5.67
C VAL A 693 17.64 17.50 -4.94
N GLY A 694 16.51 17.08 -4.39
CA GLY A 694 15.66 17.90 -3.52
C GLY A 694 15.58 17.35 -2.11
N CYS A 695 14.87 18.08 -1.26
CA CYS A 695 14.65 17.76 0.14
C CYS A 695 13.17 17.85 0.50
N VAL A 696 12.81 17.49 1.73
CA VAL A 696 11.47 17.75 2.26
C VAL A 696 11.40 19.18 2.81
N LEU A 697 10.42 19.96 2.34
CA LEU A 697 10.14 21.29 2.89
C LEU A 697 8.97 21.23 3.85
N LEU A 698 9.12 21.88 5.00
CA LEU A 698 8.12 21.99 6.03
C LEU A 698 7.57 23.41 6.07
N TYR A 699 6.25 23.52 6.26
CA TYR A 699 5.67 24.77 6.73
C TYR A 699 6.14 25.08 8.16
N PRO A 700 6.07 26.35 8.61
CA PRO A 700 6.45 26.72 9.98
C PRO A 700 5.66 26.00 11.08
N ASN A 701 4.47 25.47 10.76
CA ASN A 701 3.66 24.66 11.67
C ASN A 701 4.12 23.19 11.78
N GLY A 702 5.17 22.79 11.05
CA GLY A 702 5.72 21.43 11.03
C GLY A 702 4.98 20.44 10.13
N SER A 703 3.99 20.89 9.33
CA SER A 703 3.40 20.06 8.29
C SER A 703 4.24 20.09 7.01
N VAL A 704 4.16 19.04 6.21
CA VAL A 704 4.88 18.91 4.94
C VAL A 704 4.27 19.85 3.91
N GLN A 705 5.14 20.60 3.22
CA GLN A 705 4.81 21.44 2.09
C GLN A 705 5.31 20.82 0.78
N HIS A 706 6.43 20.10 0.81
CA HIS A 706 7.00 19.44 -0.35
C HIS A 706 7.66 18.12 0.04
N GLY A 707 7.29 17.03 -0.65
CA GLY A 707 7.94 15.72 -0.57
C GLY A 707 8.32 15.18 -1.95
N GLY A 708 8.66 16.06 -2.88
CA GLY A 708 8.75 15.77 -4.33
C GLY A 708 7.54 16.30 -5.10
N VAL A 709 7.63 16.26 -6.44
CA VAL A 709 6.57 16.68 -7.36
C VAL A 709 6.02 15.47 -8.11
N VAL A 710 4.69 15.42 -8.23
CA VAL A 710 3.95 14.49 -9.09
C VAL A 710 3.44 15.25 -10.31
N LEU A 711 3.67 14.69 -11.50
CA LEU A 711 3.18 15.27 -12.75
C LEU A 711 1.73 14.89 -13.01
N GLY A 712 1.05 15.72 -13.80
CA GLY A 712 -0.14 15.30 -14.53
C GLY A 712 -1.43 16.05 -14.19
N ARG A 713 -2.52 15.27 -14.13
CA ARG A 713 -3.85 15.61 -14.67
C ARG A 713 -4.70 16.57 -13.82
N GLY A 714 -4.06 17.55 -13.20
CA GLY A 714 -4.65 18.74 -12.57
C GLY A 714 -4.08 20.04 -13.14
N GLY A 715 -3.15 19.92 -14.09
CA GLY A 715 -2.71 21.02 -14.94
C GLY A 715 -1.33 20.79 -15.53
N VAL A 716 -0.32 20.63 -14.66
CA VAL A 716 1.06 20.32 -15.04
C VAL A 716 1.71 19.48 -13.94
N ALA A 717 1.71 19.98 -12.70
CA ALA A 717 2.44 19.36 -11.60
C ALA A 717 1.89 19.81 -10.25
N GLY A 718 2.09 19.01 -9.21
CA GLY A 718 1.72 19.35 -7.84
C GLY A 718 2.69 18.76 -6.80
N HIS A 719 2.80 19.43 -5.66
CA HIS A 719 3.63 18.96 -4.54
C HIS A 719 3.01 17.73 -3.88
N ALA A 720 3.82 16.72 -3.62
CA ALA A 720 3.40 15.49 -2.95
C ALA A 720 3.33 15.67 -1.42
N HIS A 721 2.41 14.94 -0.78
CA HIS A 721 2.27 14.83 0.69
C HIS A 721 1.98 16.14 1.43
N VAL A 722 1.43 17.15 0.74
CA VAL A 722 1.07 18.44 1.35
C VAL A 722 0.11 18.23 2.53
N GLY A 723 0.44 18.84 3.68
CA GLY A 723 -0.35 18.79 4.91
C GLY A 723 -0.10 17.59 5.80
N GLU A 724 0.69 16.60 5.36
CA GLU A 724 1.09 15.47 6.21
C GLU A 724 1.94 15.98 7.41
N PRO A 725 1.84 15.36 8.60
CA PRO A 725 2.73 15.68 9.71
C PRO A 725 4.21 15.40 9.35
N ALA A 726 5.16 16.20 9.86
CA ALA A 726 6.58 15.94 9.64
C ALA A 726 7.03 14.51 10.02
N SER A 727 6.42 13.90 11.04
CA SER A 727 6.73 12.54 11.48
C SER A 727 6.12 11.44 10.60
N ALA A 728 5.25 11.78 9.64
CA ALA A 728 4.65 10.80 8.76
C ALA A 728 5.74 10.22 7.83
N PRO A 729 5.78 8.89 7.65
CA PRO A 729 6.71 8.28 6.69
C PRO A 729 6.32 8.58 5.24
N GLY A 730 5.11 9.11 5.02
CA GLY A 730 4.53 9.30 3.69
C GLY A 730 4.19 7.96 3.02
N TYR A 731 3.68 8.06 1.79
CA TYR A 731 3.39 6.88 0.96
C TYR A 731 4.64 6.00 0.80
N PHE A 732 4.59 4.80 1.38
CA PHE A 732 5.69 3.82 1.39
C PHE A 732 7.07 4.43 1.67
N GLY A 733 7.17 5.27 2.71
CA GLY A 733 8.46 5.77 3.20
C GLY A 733 9.07 6.93 2.42
N ARG A 734 8.37 7.50 1.43
CA ARG A 734 8.87 8.63 0.61
C ARG A 734 9.25 9.89 1.39
N LEU A 735 8.69 10.11 2.57
CA LEU A 735 9.08 11.23 3.46
C LEU A 735 10.14 10.83 4.49
N ALA A 736 10.47 9.54 4.59
CA ALA A 736 11.41 9.01 5.57
C ALA A 736 12.80 8.73 4.96
N ALA A 737 12.87 8.41 3.67
CA ALA A 737 14.10 8.01 2.98
C ALA A 737 14.20 8.61 1.58
N GLN A 738 15.32 8.36 0.89
CA GLN A 738 15.54 8.74 -0.49
C GLN A 738 14.49 8.12 -1.42
N SER A 739 13.94 8.92 -2.33
CA SER A 739 12.99 8.42 -3.32
C SER A 739 13.12 9.14 -4.66
N ASN A 740 12.99 8.40 -5.75
CA ASN A 740 12.89 9.00 -7.07
C ASN A 740 11.53 9.69 -7.26
N CYS A 741 11.57 10.84 -7.92
CA CYS A 741 10.40 11.63 -8.28
C CYS A 741 10.62 12.29 -9.64
N ALA A 742 9.54 12.76 -10.25
CA ALA A 742 9.65 13.41 -11.57
C ALA A 742 10.35 14.76 -11.47
N ALA A 743 10.06 15.53 -10.43
CA ALA A 743 10.71 16.80 -10.15
C ALA A 743 10.82 17.08 -8.64
N VAL A 744 11.68 18.03 -8.32
CA VAL A 744 11.83 18.65 -7.00
C VAL A 744 11.78 20.17 -7.17
N THR A 745 11.43 20.90 -6.12
CA THR A 745 11.28 22.36 -6.25
C THR A 745 12.60 23.11 -6.12
N ALA A 746 12.75 24.21 -6.86
CA ALA A 746 13.91 25.10 -6.73
C ALA A 746 13.93 25.94 -5.43
N ALA A 747 12.93 25.79 -4.55
CA ALA A 747 13.02 26.35 -3.20
C ALA A 747 14.18 25.77 -2.39
N CYS A 748 14.56 24.50 -2.65
CA CYS A 748 15.84 23.92 -2.26
C CYS A 748 16.17 22.75 -3.19
N MET A 749 17.09 22.97 -4.13
CA MET A 749 17.50 21.98 -5.13
C MET A 749 19.00 22.05 -5.34
N MET A 750 19.69 20.89 -5.33
CA MET A 750 21.10 20.77 -5.66
C MET A 750 21.29 20.05 -7.00
N VAL A 751 22.20 20.56 -7.82
CA VAL A 751 22.56 20.00 -9.14
C VAL A 751 24.07 20.05 -9.33
N ARG A 752 24.60 19.24 -10.24
CA ARG A 752 25.96 19.47 -10.75
C ARG A 752 25.97 20.60 -11.76
N ARG A 753 27.03 21.40 -11.76
CA ARG A 753 27.20 22.48 -12.73
C ARG A 753 27.28 21.98 -14.17
N ASP A 754 27.93 20.84 -14.40
CA ASP A 754 28.05 20.23 -15.73
C ASP A 754 26.68 19.81 -16.29
N VAL A 755 25.83 19.18 -15.48
CA VAL A 755 24.45 18.83 -15.82
C VAL A 755 23.62 20.08 -16.09
N PHE A 756 23.73 21.10 -15.24
CA PHE A 756 23.03 22.37 -15.44
C PHE A 756 23.37 22.99 -16.81
N ALA A 757 24.65 23.00 -17.18
CA ALA A 757 25.11 23.50 -18.47
C ALA A 757 24.62 22.61 -19.63
N GLU A 758 24.72 21.27 -19.48
CA GLU A 758 24.30 20.31 -20.50
C GLU A 758 22.82 20.43 -20.87
N ILE A 759 21.95 20.63 -19.87
CA ILE A 759 20.50 20.72 -20.07
C ILE A 759 20.01 22.14 -20.35
N GLY A 760 20.92 23.12 -20.42
CA GLY A 760 20.64 24.51 -20.81
C GLY A 760 20.05 25.39 -19.70
N GLY A 761 20.29 25.07 -18.43
CA GLY A 761 19.83 25.87 -17.28
C GLY A 761 18.31 26.01 -17.17
N PHE A 762 17.84 27.06 -16.50
CA PHE A 762 16.40 27.35 -16.39
C PHE A 762 15.89 28.09 -17.63
N ASP A 763 14.69 27.71 -18.11
CA ASP A 763 14.07 28.36 -19.27
C ASP A 763 13.48 29.71 -18.88
N GLN A 764 14.00 30.79 -19.47
CA GLN A 764 13.58 32.16 -19.18
C GLN A 764 12.16 32.50 -19.67
N GLN A 765 11.53 31.63 -20.48
CA GLN A 765 10.11 31.75 -20.82
C GLN A 765 9.20 31.36 -19.63
N LEU A 766 9.72 30.58 -18.68
CA LEU A 766 9.06 30.23 -17.42
C LEU A 766 9.54 31.19 -16.34
N THR A 767 8.86 32.33 -16.24
CA THR A 767 9.26 33.46 -15.39
C THR A 767 8.96 33.23 -13.91
N VAL A 768 7.87 32.50 -13.60
CA VAL A 768 7.38 32.32 -12.22
C VAL A 768 7.07 30.86 -11.91
N ALA A 769 6.25 30.18 -12.71
CA ALA A 769 5.81 28.81 -12.42
C ALA A 769 6.53 27.77 -13.30
N PHE A 770 6.55 26.54 -12.81
CA PHE A 770 7.03 25.33 -13.52
C PHE A 770 8.47 25.34 -14.02
N ASN A 771 9.26 26.36 -13.68
CA ASN A 771 10.65 26.49 -14.13
C ASN A 771 11.53 25.34 -13.59
N ASP A 772 11.30 24.93 -12.35
CA ASP A 772 11.93 23.80 -11.67
C ASP A 772 11.45 22.45 -12.21
N VAL A 773 10.16 22.35 -12.54
CA VAL A 773 9.58 21.19 -13.22
C VAL A 773 10.21 21.02 -14.60
N ASP A 774 10.23 22.05 -15.45
CA ASP A 774 10.88 22.00 -16.77
C ASP A 774 12.36 21.61 -16.66
N PHE A 775 13.10 22.19 -15.71
CA PHE A 775 14.48 21.83 -15.43
C PHE A 775 14.64 20.33 -15.14
N CYS A 776 13.83 19.79 -14.23
CA CYS A 776 13.84 18.38 -13.86
C CYS A 776 13.44 17.46 -15.03
N LEU A 777 12.50 17.87 -15.88
CA LEU A 777 12.07 17.10 -17.05
C LEU A 777 13.13 17.13 -18.16
N LYS A 778 13.86 18.23 -18.35
CA LYS A 778 15.03 18.26 -19.23
C LYS A 778 16.09 17.28 -18.76
N ALA A 779 16.36 17.20 -17.45
CA ALA A 779 17.28 16.21 -16.89
C ALA A 779 16.81 14.77 -17.19
N ILE A 780 15.53 14.44 -16.96
CA ILE A 780 14.96 13.13 -17.30
C ILE A 780 15.09 12.82 -18.80
N SER A 781 14.85 13.79 -19.68
CA SER A 781 14.96 13.62 -21.12
C SER A 781 16.39 13.31 -21.61
N ARG A 782 17.40 13.61 -20.78
CA ARG A 782 18.82 13.26 -21.02
C ARG A 782 19.24 11.97 -20.33
N GLY A 783 18.32 11.24 -19.72
CA GLY A 783 18.59 9.97 -19.02
C GLY A 783 19.03 10.12 -17.57
N TYR A 784 19.00 11.33 -17.00
CA TYR A 784 19.22 11.54 -15.58
C TYR A 784 17.99 11.18 -14.75
N ARG A 785 18.20 10.96 -13.45
CA ARG A 785 17.13 10.75 -12.47
C ARG A 785 17.12 11.89 -11.45
N ASN A 786 15.93 12.22 -10.96
CA ASN A 786 15.76 13.16 -9.86
C ASN A 786 15.46 12.39 -8.57
N VAL A 787 15.93 12.91 -7.45
CA VAL A 787 15.78 12.28 -6.13
C VAL A 787 15.36 13.30 -5.09
N CYS A 788 14.37 12.95 -4.28
CA CYS A 788 13.97 13.69 -3.08
C CYS A 788 14.47 12.94 -1.85
N LEU A 789 15.20 13.62 -0.97
CA LEU A 789 15.76 13.04 0.25
C LEU A 789 14.82 13.30 1.44
N GLY A 790 14.07 12.27 1.87
CA GLY A 790 13.14 12.36 3.01
C GLY A 790 13.81 12.72 4.35
N GLN A 791 15.09 12.36 4.49
CA GLN A 791 15.91 12.64 5.65
C GLN A 791 16.48 14.07 5.70
N VAL A 792 16.46 14.80 4.57
CA VAL A 792 16.92 16.19 4.51
C VAL A 792 15.71 17.11 4.58
N ARG A 793 15.69 18.01 5.56
CA ARG A 793 14.53 18.84 5.87
C ARG A 793 14.93 20.29 6.11
N LEU A 794 14.18 21.21 5.50
CA LEU A 794 14.26 22.65 5.73
C LEU A 794 12.86 23.19 6.05
N VAL A 795 12.78 24.33 6.75
CA VAL A 795 11.53 25.07 6.91
C VAL A 795 11.45 26.12 5.80
N HIS A 796 10.28 26.28 5.18
CA HIS A 796 10.02 27.28 4.15
C HIS A 796 8.81 28.13 4.56
N HIS A 797 9.04 29.43 4.74
CA HIS A 797 8.08 30.39 5.32
C HIS A 797 7.07 30.95 4.29
N GLU A 798 6.72 30.14 3.29
CA GLU A 798 5.90 30.48 2.12
C GLU A 798 4.61 31.26 2.48
N SER A 799 4.19 32.17 1.59
CA SER A 799 3.12 33.20 1.74
C SER A 799 3.57 34.56 2.28
N ALA A 800 4.87 34.75 2.53
CA ALA A 800 5.38 36.02 3.02
C ALA A 800 5.63 37.05 1.88
N SER A 801 6.07 36.64 0.69
CA SER A 801 6.50 37.57 -0.38
C SER A 801 5.69 37.53 -1.68
N ARG A 802 4.85 36.50 -1.90
CA ARG A 802 4.10 36.31 -3.17
C ARG A 802 2.60 36.52 -3.00
N GLY A 803 2.03 37.40 -3.82
CA GLY A 803 0.58 37.49 -4.02
C GLY A 803 0.04 36.31 -4.83
N SER A 804 -1.29 36.11 -4.82
CA SER A 804 -1.95 34.98 -5.50
C SER A 804 -1.84 35.05 -7.03
N ASP A 805 -1.66 33.90 -7.68
CA ASP A 805 -1.79 33.72 -9.13
C ASP A 805 -3.22 33.96 -9.64
N ASP A 806 -4.21 33.99 -8.76
CA ASP A 806 -5.59 34.35 -9.07
C ASP A 806 -5.78 35.85 -9.37
N ALA A 807 -4.77 36.68 -9.07
CA ALA A 807 -4.81 38.08 -9.44
C ALA A 807 -4.92 38.20 -10.98
N PRO A 808 -5.82 39.05 -11.51
CA PRO A 808 -6.06 39.15 -12.97
C PRO A 808 -4.80 39.35 -13.81
N LYS A 809 -3.79 40.06 -13.26
CA LYS A 809 -2.50 40.34 -13.90
C LYS A 809 -1.59 39.12 -14.05
N ASN A 810 -1.79 38.09 -13.23
CA ASN A 810 -0.96 36.89 -13.17
C ASN A 810 -1.51 35.74 -14.03
N ARG A 811 -2.81 35.77 -14.36
CA ARG A 811 -3.52 34.72 -15.10
C ARG A 811 -3.01 34.49 -16.52
N GLU A 812 -2.77 35.55 -17.29
CA GLU A 812 -2.29 35.43 -18.68
C GLU A 812 -0.91 34.77 -18.76
N ARG A 813 -0.01 35.15 -17.85
CA ARG A 813 1.31 34.54 -17.66
C ARG A 813 1.19 33.06 -17.25
N ALA A 814 0.35 32.75 -16.25
CA ALA A 814 0.12 31.39 -15.80
C ALA A 814 -0.42 30.47 -16.92
N VAL A 815 -1.37 30.96 -17.74
CA VAL A 815 -1.89 30.23 -18.91
C VAL A 815 -0.80 30.00 -19.97
N THR A 816 0.07 31.00 -20.19
CA THR A 816 1.17 30.90 -21.16
C THR A 816 2.20 29.84 -20.72
N GLU A 817 2.64 29.89 -19.47
CA GLU A 817 3.59 28.94 -18.88
C GLU A 817 2.99 27.51 -18.85
N PHE A 818 1.72 27.39 -18.48
CA PHE A 818 0.96 26.12 -18.56
C PHE A 818 0.98 25.53 -19.96
N ASN A 819 0.62 26.34 -20.97
CA ASN A 819 0.55 25.87 -22.36
C ASN A 819 1.93 25.49 -22.88
N LEU A 820 2.98 26.19 -22.47
CA LEU A 820 4.36 25.81 -22.79
C LEU A 820 4.70 24.43 -22.25
N MET A 821 4.40 24.16 -20.97
CA MET A 821 4.63 22.86 -20.34
C MET A 821 3.83 21.74 -21.01
N ARG A 822 2.53 21.94 -21.28
CA ARG A 822 1.70 20.95 -21.99
C ARG A 822 2.21 20.67 -23.40
N ARG A 823 2.63 21.69 -24.16
CA ARG A 823 3.18 21.50 -25.51
C ARG A 823 4.50 20.73 -25.50
N ARG A 824 5.37 21.01 -24.54
CA ARG A 824 6.73 20.45 -24.50
C ARG A 824 6.78 19.04 -23.89
N TRP A 825 6.00 18.81 -22.84
CA TRP A 825 6.16 17.65 -21.97
C TRP A 825 4.93 16.74 -21.89
N ALA A 826 3.98 16.83 -22.82
CA ALA A 826 2.72 16.09 -22.78
C ALA A 826 2.88 14.61 -22.38
N ALA A 827 3.84 13.90 -22.99
CA ALA A 827 4.08 12.48 -22.72
C ALA A 827 4.46 12.19 -21.25
N LEU A 828 5.36 12.98 -20.67
CA LEU A 828 5.77 12.81 -19.26
C LEU A 828 4.67 13.31 -18.31
N LEU A 829 3.94 14.37 -18.69
CA LEU A 829 2.83 14.88 -17.89
C LEU A 829 1.66 13.88 -17.85
N ASP A 830 1.39 13.19 -18.95
CA ASP A 830 0.32 12.20 -19.03
C ASP A 830 0.74 10.84 -18.43
N SER A 831 2.04 10.61 -18.25
CA SER A 831 2.60 9.39 -17.66
C SER A 831 3.84 9.70 -16.82
N ASP A 832 3.62 10.08 -15.56
CA ASP A 832 4.71 10.27 -14.59
C ASP A 832 5.43 8.93 -14.34
N PRO A 833 6.75 8.83 -14.60
CA PRO A 833 7.49 7.58 -14.47
C PRO A 833 7.55 7.07 -13.02
N TYR A 834 7.41 7.95 -12.04
CA TYR A 834 7.51 7.64 -10.62
C TYR A 834 6.15 7.69 -9.90
N TYR A 835 5.06 7.82 -10.64
CA TYR A 835 3.70 7.74 -10.13
C TYR A 835 2.98 6.52 -10.72
N ASN A 836 2.04 5.94 -9.97
CA ASN A 836 1.29 4.79 -10.44
C ASN A 836 -0.04 5.25 -11.08
N PRO A 837 -0.41 4.74 -12.27
CA PRO A 837 -1.66 5.12 -12.93
C PRO A 837 -2.92 4.73 -12.15
N ASN A 838 -2.82 3.81 -11.19
CA ASN A 838 -3.90 3.45 -10.27
C ASN A 838 -4.08 4.43 -9.10
N LEU A 839 -3.37 5.57 -9.09
CA LEU A 839 -3.44 6.60 -8.06
C LEU A 839 -4.05 7.91 -8.57
N HIS A 840 -4.69 8.66 -7.67
CA HIS A 840 -5.28 9.96 -8.00
C HIS A 840 -4.18 11.01 -8.22
N SER A 841 -4.01 11.47 -9.45
CA SER A 841 -3.05 12.55 -9.76
C SER A 841 -3.58 13.97 -9.49
N THR A 842 -4.87 14.12 -9.12
CA THR A 842 -5.53 15.44 -8.94
C THR A 842 -6.51 15.50 -7.77
N PRO A 843 -6.17 16.22 -6.68
CA PRO A 843 -4.79 16.57 -6.31
C PRO A 843 -3.93 15.29 -6.25
N PRO A 844 -2.58 15.38 -6.30
CA PRO A 844 -1.72 14.19 -6.24
C PRO A 844 -1.84 13.51 -4.87
N THR A 845 -2.87 12.69 -4.72
CA THR A 845 -3.16 11.90 -3.51
C THR A 845 -2.75 10.48 -3.81
N PHE A 846 -1.96 9.89 -2.92
CA PHE A 846 -1.60 8.46 -3.04
C PHE A 846 -2.76 7.54 -2.64
N GLU A 847 -3.98 7.90 -3.07
CA GLU A 847 -5.21 7.16 -2.89
C GLU A 847 -5.57 6.42 -4.19
N PRO A 848 -6.22 5.25 -4.11
CA PRO A 848 -6.65 4.49 -5.29
C PRO A 848 -7.58 5.31 -6.20
N PHE A 849 -7.19 5.48 -7.46
CA PHE A 849 -7.99 6.11 -8.50
C PHE A 849 -8.90 5.09 -9.17
N ALA A 850 -10.19 5.16 -8.89
CA ALA A 850 -11.12 4.19 -9.42
C ALA A 850 -11.36 4.31 -10.94
N GLY A 851 -10.90 5.37 -11.62
CA GLY A 851 -11.25 5.66 -13.02
C GLY A 851 -12.24 6.81 -13.15
#